data_AF-A0A2G1MK00-F1
#
_entry.id   AF-A0A2G1MK00-F1
#
_cell.length_a   1.000
_cell.length_b   1.000
_cell.length_c   1.000
_cell.angle_alpha   90.00
_cell.angle_beta   90.00
_cell.angle_gamma   90.00
#
_symmetry.space_group_name_H-M   'P 1'
#
loop_
_entity.id
_entity.type
_entity.pdbx_description
1 polymer ?
#
loop_
_entity_poly.entity_id
_entity_poly.type
_entity_poly.pdbx_seq_one_letter_code
_entity_poly.pdbx_strand_id
1 'polypeptide(L)'
;MAGNRIDGTPGDDTLFGGTGDDAIFGGAGDDRIDGKGGDDKLFGGAGNDTFIAGRDGKVDGGTDDDEDIDTLDLRGQGNVYAKDIVPDSDGNGSSGWIQFLDENMNPTGERLDFRNIESFLKDPQGRNTAPDARDDTATTTQGMAVTIDVLANDSDPDGDPLRVTEASASRGEVVINPDGTLHYTPEAGFDGDVTISYSITDDRGGVDSAEVALRVACAPGPDGIVEGTMGDDVIDLAYDGDPEGDRVDDRDAILADDAPNDDRIEAYGGNDTVRAGEGDDIVHGGRGNDTIHGEAGDDRLLGGGGRDTIFGGAGEDELIGGNGGDRLSGGAGDDRLDGGRNGDRLDGGEGDDRLFGGAENDRLFGGTGRDEIYGGDGDDRIDASDGDRKADLDLFDNPYPGLTPDPDVFDDRDIVYGGAGDDRIHTGDDRDTIFGGTGDDHIDAGIDDDLVLGEEGDDNLTGGEGNDRIFGGEGDDVIHGGLDPRFPDRLNIRDDEGDLVTDNGRDELFGGDGNDTIFGQDDDDKLFGGAGDDTLDAGIDDDTVFGGAGNDTITGGQGVDLLFGDDDRDTILGGNGGDRAFGGEGGDDYDTLDLTGSESGVDRIEYTSDDREDGIVYFKDGTTMRFEEIENVVPCFTPGTVIATPRGERLVEELREGDRIITRDNGIQEIRWVGHKQVGPKQFLTSPHLKPVMIRAGALGNGLPERDMMVSPNHRVLLSGERAQLYFEDSEVLAAAKHLIGSKGIHSVDVPRTSYIHFMFDRHEVVLSNGAWTESFQPGDHTLKGIGAEQRDEIFELFPELKAREGIDNYRSARKALKRHEARLMVI
;
A
#
# COMPACT_ATOMS: atom_id res chain seq x y z
N MET A 1 -74.92 -23.82 -46.88
CA MET A 1 -74.95 -22.84 -47.99
C MET A 1 -73.62 -22.08 -47.94
N ALA A 2 -73.20 -21.38 -48.99
CA ALA A 2 -71.89 -20.71 -48.95
C ALA A 2 -71.91 -19.56 -47.94
N GLY A 3 -70.99 -19.56 -46.97
CA GLY A 3 -70.77 -18.46 -46.04
C GLY A 3 -70.26 -17.21 -46.75
N ASN A 4 -70.68 -16.04 -46.29
CA ASN A 4 -70.26 -14.74 -46.80
C ASN A 4 -69.22 -14.10 -45.88
N ARG A 5 -68.33 -13.31 -46.48
CA ARG A 5 -67.51 -12.35 -45.76
C ARG A 5 -68.17 -10.98 -45.89
N ILE A 6 -68.42 -10.32 -44.75
CA ILE A 6 -69.05 -9.01 -44.67
C ILE A 6 -68.08 -8.11 -43.90
N ASP A 7 -67.60 -7.05 -44.55
CA ASP A 7 -66.70 -6.08 -43.96
C ASP A 7 -67.43 -4.72 -43.86
N GLY A 8 -67.46 -4.14 -42.68
CA GLY A 8 -67.99 -2.80 -42.42
C GLY A 8 -67.07 -1.69 -42.92
N THR A 9 -67.55 -0.47 -42.77
CA THR A 9 -66.87 0.78 -43.12
C THR A 9 -66.43 1.52 -41.87
N PRO A 10 -65.58 2.56 -41.97
CA PRO A 10 -65.32 3.41 -40.82
C PRO A 10 -66.58 4.22 -40.42
N GLY A 11 -67.05 4.03 -39.19
CA GLY A 11 -68.22 4.63 -38.53
C GLY A 11 -69.29 3.59 -38.13
N ASP A 12 -70.24 3.97 -37.26
CA ASP A 12 -71.28 3.07 -36.70
C ASP A 12 -72.12 2.36 -37.78
N ASP A 13 -71.87 1.06 -37.96
CA ASP A 13 -72.49 0.20 -38.94
C ASP A 13 -73.53 -0.74 -38.32
N THR A 14 -74.42 -1.26 -39.18
CA THR A 14 -75.30 -2.37 -38.80
C THR A 14 -75.19 -3.48 -39.83
N LEU A 15 -74.56 -4.57 -39.41
CA LEU A 15 -74.16 -5.68 -40.28
C LEU A 15 -75.00 -6.92 -39.99
N PHE A 16 -75.43 -7.60 -41.06
CA PHE A 16 -76.25 -8.79 -40.98
C PHE A 16 -75.67 -9.90 -41.84
N GLY A 17 -75.41 -11.06 -41.24
CA GLY A 17 -74.95 -12.28 -41.93
C GLY A 17 -76.05 -12.90 -42.77
N GLY A 18 -76.61 -14.01 -42.31
CA GLY A 18 -77.38 -14.89 -43.16
C GLY A 18 -77.84 -16.13 -42.43
N THR A 19 -78.14 -17.21 -43.15
CA THR A 19 -78.50 -18.51 -42.54
C THR A 19 -77.42 -19.56 -42.78
N GLY A 20 -76.18 -19.15 -43.02
CA GLY A 20 -75.03 -20.03 -43.13
C GLY A 20 -73.81 -19.37 -42.51
N ASP A 21 -72.75 -20.15 -42.30
CA ASP A 21 -71.58 -19.75 -41.50
C ASP A 21 -70.86 -18.53 -42.09
N ASP A 22 -71.16 -17.35 -41.57
CA ASP A 22 -70.68 -16.07 -42.07
C ASP A 22 -69.46 -15.56 -41.25
N ALA A 23 -68.65 -14.71 -41.87
CA ALA A 23 -67.57 -13.97 -41.19
C ALA A 23 -67.82 -12.47 -41.34
N ILE A 24 -68.12 -11.80 -40.23
CA ILE A 24 -68.54 -10.39 -40.21
C ILE A 24 -67.54 -9.58 -39.41
N PHE A 25 -67.06 -8.47 -39.98
CA PHE A 25 -66.10 -7.56 -39.38
C PHE A 25 -66.72 -6.16 -39.31
N GLY A 26 -66.87 -5.58 -38.12
CA GLY A 26 -67.42 -4.25 -37.88
C GLY A 26 -66.49 -3.16 -38.40
N GLY A 27 -65.30 -3.05 -37.82
CA GLY A 27 -64.30 -2.07 -38.24
C GLY A 27 -64.04 -1.05 -37.13
N ALA A 28 -64.41 0.21 -37.33
CA ALA A 28 -64.23 1.25 -36.32
C ALA A 28 -65.53 2.02 -36.18
N GLY A 29 -65.98 2.30 -34.96
CA GLY A 29 -67.31 2.87 -34.68
C GLY A 29 -68.11 1.96 -33.75
N ASP A 30 -69.26 2.43 -33.27
CA ASP A 30 -70.13 1.61 -32.41
C ASP A 30 -71.05 0.75 -33.30
N ASP A 31 -70.61 -0.46 -33.64
CA ASP A 31 -71.25 -1.33 -34.63
C ASP A 31 -72.29 -2.27 -34.02
N ARG A 32 -73.30 -2.62 -34.82
CA ARG A 32 -74.29 -3.64 -34.47
C ARG A 32 -74.21 -4.83 -35.42
N ILE A 33 -73.78 -5.98 -34.91
CA ILE A 33 -73.46 -7.14 -35.72
C ILE A 33 -74.40 -8.31 -35.38
N ASP A 34 -75.18 -8.76 -36.37
CA ASP A 34 -76.13 -9.87 -36.23
C ASP A 34 -75.78 -11.02 -37.20
N GLY A 35 -75.24 -12.11 -36.65
CA GLY A 35 -74.84 -13.30 -37.43
C GLY A 35 -76.05 -14.07 -38.01
N LYS A 36 -77.20 -13.95 -37.34
CA LYS A 36 -78.42 -14.73 -37.59
C LYS A 36 -78.24 -16.22 -37.34
N GLY A 37 -78.10 -17.06 -38.37
CA GLY A 37 -78.09 -18.51 -38.19
C GLY A 37 -76.93 -19.17 -38.92
N GLY A 38 -76.28 -20.13 -38.27
CA GLY A 38 -75.04 -20.74 -38.75
C GLY A 38 -73.97 -20.67 -37.67
N ASP A 39 -72.82 -21.26 -37.93
CA ASP A 39 -71.66 -21.18 -37.04
C ASP A 39 -70.83 -19.94 -37.41
N ASP A 40 -71.29 -18.77 -36.98
CA ASP A 40 -70.77 -17.48 -37.43
C ASP A 40 -69.49 -17.06 -36.68
N LYS A 41 -68.68 -16.21 -37.31
CA LYS A 41 -67.55 -15.51 -36.70
C LYS A 41 -67.75 -14.01 -36.78
N LEU A 42 -67.98 -13.38 -35.64
CA LEU A 42 -68.30 -11.96 -35.53
C LEU A 42 -67.12 -11.24 -34.86
N PHE A 43 -66.62 -10.19 -35.50
CA PHE A 43 -65.51 -9.35 -35.02
C PHE A 43 -65.99 -7.90 -34.98
N GLY A 44 -65.92 -7.25 -33.83
CA GLY A 44 -66.34 -5.86 -33.63
C GLY A 44 -65.31 -4.90 -34.22
N GLY A 45 -64.18 -4.75 -33.55
CA GLY A 45 -63.09 -3.89 -33.99
C GLY A 45 -62.76 -2.86 -32.92
N ALA A 46 -63.04 -1.59 -33.16
CA ALA A 46 -62.82 -0.53 -32.17
C ALA A 46 -64.11 0.28 -31.99
N GLY A 47 -64.51 0.53 -30.74
CA GLY A 47 -65.80 1.16 -30.41
C GLY A 47 -66.71 0.22 -29.62
N ASN A 48 -67.86 0.71 -29.16
CA ASN A 48 -68.79 -0.07 -28.35
C ASN A 48 -69.71 -0.90 -29.24
N ASP A 49 -69.33 -2.14 -29.49
CA ASP A 49 -70.04 -3.00 -30.43
C ASP A 49 -71.15 -3.81 -29.75
N THR A 50 -72.21 -4.10 -30.49
CA THR A 50 -73.31 -4.96 -30.02
C THR A 50 -73.48 -6.16 -30.92
N PHE A 51 -73.26 -7.35 -30.34
CA PHE A 51 -73.33 -8.63 -31.02
C PHE A 51 -74.63 -9.38 -30.76
N ILE A 52 -75.24 -9.91 -31.82
CA ILE A 52 -76.30 -10.92 -31.76
C ILE A 52 -75.79 -12.15 -32.50
N ALA A 53 -75.33 -13.12 -31.72
CA ALA A 53 -74.77 -14.36 -32.24
C ALA A 53 -75.79 -15.50 -32.21
N GLY A 54 -75.59 -16.50 -33.07
CA GLY A 54 -76.27 -17.78 -32.96
C GLY A 54 -75.84 -18.57 -31.70
N ARG A 55 -76.45 -19.75 -31.52
CA ARG A 55 -76.15 -20.64 -30.38
C ARG A 55 -74.84 -21.42 -30.52
N ASP A 56 -74.23 -21.37 -31.69
CA ASP A 56 -72.91 -21.92 -32.00
C ASP A 56 -72.15 -20.87 -32.81
N GLY A 57 -70.83 -20.73 -32.59
CA GLY A 57 -70.02 -19.72 -33.29
C GLY A 57 -68.96 -19.05 -32.41
N LYS A 58 -68.44 -17.92 -32.90
CA LYS A 58 -67.42 -17.12 -32.20
C LYS A 58 -67.73 -15.63 -32.28
N VAL A 59 -67.56 -14.95 -31.15
CA VAL A 59 -67.60 -13.49 -31.03
C VAL A 59 -66.26 -12.99 -30.51
N ASP A 60 -65.79 -11.88 -31.04
CA ASP A 60 -64.55 -11.23 -30.66
C ASP A 60 -64.80 -9.72 -30.68
N GLY A 61 -64.72 -9.08 -29.52
CA GLY A 61 -65.01 -7.65 -29.35
C GLY A 61 -64.06 -6.78 -30.14
N GLY A 62 -62.76 -6.84 -29.85
CA GLY A 62 -61.84 -5.86 -30.43
C GLY A 62 -60.44 -5.89 -29.85
N THR A 63 -59.63 -4.86 -30.13
CA THR A 63 -58.30 -4.71 -29.53
C THR A 63 -58.36 -3.91 -28.22
N ASP A 64 -57.62 -4.43 -27.24
CA ASP A 64 -57.57 -4.12 -25.81
C ASP A 64 -56.95 -2.73 -25.45
N ASP A 65 -57.15 -1.69 -26.28
CA ASP A 65 -56.42 -0.41 -26.16
C ASP A 65 -57.26 0.87 -25.96
N ASP A 66 -58.60 0.81 -25.87
CA ASP A 66 -59.46 1.94 -25.50
C ASP A 66 -60.59 1.51 -24.51
N GLU A 67 -61.14 2.42 -23.70
CA GLU A 67 -62.23 2.17 -22.72
C GLU A 67 -63.60 1.84 -23.36
N ASP A 68 -63.65 0.99 -24.39
CA ASP A 68 -64.92 0.56 -24.99
C ASP A 68 -65.61 -0.58 -24.21
N ILE A 69 -66.91 -0.72 -24.46
CA ILE A 69 -67.83 -1.66 -23.80
C ILE A 69 -68.58 -2.42 -24.88
N ASP A 70 -68.07 -3.60 -25.22
CA ASP A 70 -68.71 -4.52 -26.13
C ASP A 70 -69.81 -5.32 -25.42
N THR A 71 -70.94 -5.43 -26.10
CA THR A 71 -72.16 -6.04 -25.58
C THR A 71 -72.57 -7.26 -26.39
N LEU A 72 -72.57 -8.44 -25.76
CA LEU A 72 -73.16 -9.65 -26.32
C LEU A 72 -74.62 -9.80 -25.89
N ASP A 73 -75.55 -9.68 -26.85
CA ASP A 73 -76.99 -9.79 -26.63
C ASP A 73 -77.50 -11.23 -26.82
N LEU A 74 -77.74 -11.88 -25.69
CA LEU A 74 -78.24 -13.25 -25.54
C LEU A 74 -79.74 -13.30 -25.21
N ARG A 75 -80.45 -12.16 -25.26
CA ARG A 75 -81.90 -12.14 -25.00
C ARG A 75 -82.64 -12.93 -26.08
N GLY A 76 -83.69 -13.63 -25.68
CA GLY A 76 -84.44 -14.55 -26.53
C GLY A 76 -83.76 -15.90 -26.77
N GLN A 77 -82.55 -16.13 -26.23
CA GLN A 77 -81.82 -17.39 -26.41
C GLN A 77 -82.09 -18.43 -25.33
N GLY A 78 -82.98 -18.16 -24.37
CA GLY A 78 -83.37 -19.10 -23.31
C GLY A 78 -82.41 -19.07 -22.13
N ASN A 79 -82.24 -20.21 -21.46
CA ASN A 79 -81.41 -20.26 -20.26
C ASN A 79 -79.93 -20.36 -20.61
N VAL A 80 -79.11 -19.43 -20.10
CA VAL A 80 -77.68 -19.31 -20.45
C VAL A 80 -76.82 -18.85 -19.27
N TYR A 81 -75.57 -19.30 -19.22
CA TYR A 81 -74.53 -18.69 -18.37
C TYR A 81 -73.16 -18.73 -19.07
N ALA A 82 -72.29 -17.77 -18.74
CA ALA A 82 -70.91 -17.72 -19.20
C ALA A 82 -70.00 -18.59 -18.32
N LYS A 83 -69.06 -19.31 -18.93
CA LYS A 83 -68.19 -20.27 -18.27
C LYS A 83 -66.73 -20.12 -18.70
N ASP A 84 -65.83 -20.53 -17.80
CA ASP A 84 -64.36 -20.43 -17.94
C ASP A 84 -63.93 -19.00 -18.29
N ILE A 85 -64.55 -18.05 -17.59
CA ILE A 85 -64.34 -16.62 -17.77
C ILE A 85 -62.93 -16.29 -17.28
N VAL A 86 -62.10 -15.78 -18.18
CA VAL A 86 -60.78 -15.24 -17.89
C VAL A 86 -60.87 -13.73 -18.09
N PRO A 87 -60.65 -12.92 -17.05
CA PRO A 87 -60.49 -11.48 -17.21
C PRO A 87 -59.33 -11.19 -18.15
N ASP A 88 -59.47 -10.18 -19.01
CA ASP A 88 -58.36 -9.63 -19.78
C ASP A 88 -57.40 -8.82 -18.90
N SER A 89 -56.30 -8.35 -19.51
CA SER A 89 -55.16 -7.74 -18.81
C SER A 89 -55.41 -6.35 -18.23
N ASP A 90 -56.49 -5.69 -18.62
CA ASP A 90 -56.95 -4.36 -18.19
C ASP A 90 -58.21 -4.42 -17.31
N GLY A 91 -58.91 -5.55 -17.26
CA GLY A 91 -59.88 -5.88 -16.21
C GLY A 91 -61.27 -5.26 -16.40
N ASN A 92 -61.57 -4.74 -17.59
CA ASN A 92 -62.90 -4.28 -17.99
C ASN A 92 -63.66 -5.34 -18.81
N GLY A 93 -62.98 -6.29 -19.45
CA GLY A 93 -63.60 -7.30 -20.32
C GLY A 93 -63.37 -8.73 -19.89
N SER A 94 -63.89 -9.67 -20.69
CA SER A 94 -63.74 -11.10 -20.40
C SER A 94 -63.73 -11.99 -21.64
N SER A 95 -62.96 -13.08 -21.56
CA SER A 95 -62.92 -14.15 -22.55
C SER A 95 -63.45 -15.45 -21.97
N GLY A 96 -64.24 -16.20 -22.73
CA GLY A 96 -64.85 -17.44 -22.24
C GLY A 96 -65.77 -18.10 -23.26
N TRP A 97 -66.76 -18.84 -22.77
CA TRP A 97 -67.80 -19.42 -23.63
C TRP A 97 -69.17 -19.49 -22.94
N ILE A 98 -70.24 -19.38 -23.73
CA ILE A 98 -71.63 -19.44 -23.27
C ILE A 98 -72.12 -20.89 -23.29
N GLN A 99 -72.62 -21.35 -22.14
CA GLN A 99 -73.33 -22.61 -22.00
C GLN A 99 -74.85 -22.38 -22.14
N PHE A 100 -75.45 -22.99 -23.15
CA PHE A 100 -76.90 -23.03 -23.30
C PHE A 100 -77.52 -24.16 -22.47
N LEU A 101 -78.67 -23.88 -21.86
CA LEU A 101 -79.38 -24.78 -20.95
C LEU A 101 -80.83 -25.05 -21.41
N ASP A 102 -81.32 -26.23 -21.08
CA ASP A 102 -82.74 -26.59 -21.24
C ASP A 102 -83.62 -25.97 -20.14
N GLU A 103 -84.94 -26.19 -20.23
CA GLU A 103 -85.93 -25.69 -19.25
C GLU A 103 -85.70 -26.21 -17.82
N ASN A 104 -84.88 -27.26 -17.65
CA ASN A 104 -84.52 -27.85 -16.36
C ASN A 104 -83.07 -27.53 -15.94
N MET A 105 -82.45 -26.53 -16.57
CA MET A 105 -81.07 -26.08 -16.32
C MET A 105 -79.97 -27.12 -16.65
N ASN A 106 -80.24 -28.09 -17.54
CA ASN A 106 -79.21 -29.01 -18.03
C ASN A 106 -78.55 -28.51 -19.33
N PRO A 107 -77.23 -28.71 -19.52
CA PRO A 107 -76.52 -28.34 -20.75
C PRO A 107 -77.15 -28.93 -22.02
N THR A 108 -77.44 -28.08 -23.02
CA THR A 108 -77.97 -28.51 -24.33
C THR A 108 -76.91 -29.08 -25.25
N GLY A 109 -75.63 -28.76 -24.99
CA GLY A 109 -74.47 -29.17 -25.80
C GLY A 109 -74.06 -28.16 -26.88
N GLU A 110 -74.84 -27.10 -27.08
CA GLU A 110 -74.50 -25.93 -27.91
C GLU A 110 -73.46 -25.04 -27.20
N ARG A 111 -72.56 -24.40 -27.96
CA ARG A 111 -71.45 -23.59 -27.40
C ARG A 111 -71.11 -22.39 -28.29
N LEU A 112 -71.15 -21.20 -27.69
CA LEU A 112 -70.69 -19.95 -28.29
C LEU A 112 -69.41 -19.48 -27.57
N ASP A 113 -68.28 -19.43 -28.27
CA ASP A 113 -67.05 -18.87 -27.72
C ASP A 113 -67.08 -17.33 -27.85
N PHE A 114 -66.61 -16.61 -26.84
CA PHE A 114 -66.45 -15.15 -26.90
C PHE A 114 -65.08 -14.70 -26.38
N ARG A 115 -64.62 -13.55 -26.86
CA ARG A 115 -63.39 -12.87 -26.43
C ARG A 115 -63.65 -11.37 -26.37
N ASN A 116 -63.03 -10.72 -25.39
CA ASN A 116 -63.08 -9.27 -25.18
C ASN A 116 -64.53 -8.78 -25.18
N ILE A 117 -65.33 -9.30 -24.24
CA ILE A 117 -66.72 -8.87 -24.03
C ILE A 117 -66.89 -8.41 -22.58
N GLU A 118 -67.32 -7.16 -22.42
CA GLU A 118 -67.44 -6.44 -21.16
C GLU A 118 -68.89 -6.52 -20.62
N SER A 119 -69.87 -6.68 -21.52
CA SER A 119 -71.29 -6.63 -21.17
C SER A 119 -72.11 -7.76 -21.81
N PHE A 120 -73.03 -8.34 -21.04
CA PHE A 120 -73.99 -9.34 -21.53
C PHE A 120 -75.42 -8.88 -21.31
N LEU A 121 -76.25 -8.92 -22.35
CA LEU A 121 -77.70 -8.76 -22.20
C LEU A 121 -78.34 -10.15 -22.21
N LYS A 122 -78.96 -10.57 -21.10
CA LYS A 122 -79.65 -11.86 -20.96
C LYS A 122 -81.09 -11.69 -20.47
N ASP A 123 -81.97 -12.64 -20.80
CA ASP A 123 -83.32 -12.68 -20.23
C ASP A 123 -83.26 -13.12 -18.74
N PRO A 124 -84.19 -12.66 -17.89
CA PRO A 124 -84.29 -13.09 -16.50
C PRO A 124 -84.42 -14.63 -16.40
N GLN A 125 -83.50 -15.24 -15.66
CA GLN A 125 -83.37 -16.69 -15.51
C GLN A 125 -84.16 -17.16 -14.28
N GLY A 126 -85.03 -18.17 -14.42
CA GLY A 126 -85.51 -19.00 -13.30
C GLY A 126 -86.11 -18.31 -12.06
N ARG A 127 -86.12 -19.05 -10.93
CA ARG A 127 -86.64 -18.62 -9.62
C ARG A 127 -85.47 -18.16 -8.76
N ASN A 128 -85.50 -16.90 -8.30
CA ASN A 128 -84.44 -16.31 -7.47
C ASN A 128 -84.32 -16.98 -6.08
N THR A 129 -83.17 -17.57 -5.83
CA THR A 129 -82.68 -18.15 -4.58
C THR A 129 -81.75 -17.12 -3.93
N ALA A 130 -81.79 -16.97 -2.61
CA ALA A 130 -80.92 -16.03 -1.92
C ALA A 130 -79.43 -16.46 -2.04
N PRO A 131 -78.49 -15.51 -1.98
CA PRO A 131 -77.06 -15.81 -1.97
C PRO A 131 -76.63 -16.54 -0.69
N ASP A 132 -75.44 -17.15 -0.70
CA ASP A 132 -74.78 -17.84 0.42
C ASP A 132 -73.52 -17.06 0.82
N ALA A 133 -73.61 -16.29 1.91
CA ALA A 133 -72.51 -15.53 2.49
C ALA A 133 -71.75 -16.40 3.51
N ARG A 134 -70.42 -16.39 3.49
CA ARG A 134 -69.59 -17.23 4.36
C ARG A 134 -68.58 -16.41 5.15
N ASP A 135 -68.44 -16.78 6.42
CA ASP A 135 -67.52 -16.09 7.32
C ASP A 135 -66.06 -16.10 6.80
N ASP A 136 -65.40 -14.96 6.99
CA ASP A 136 -64.03 -14.69 6.58
C ASP A 136 -63.08 -14.55 7.77
N THR A 137 -61.78 -14.54 7.49
CA THR A 137 -60.74 -14.23 8.47
C THR A 137 -59.72 -13.27 7.90
N ALA A 138 -59.25 -12.32 8.72
CA ALA A 138 -58.21 -11.36 8.33
C ALA A 138 -57.31 -11.01 9.53
N THR A 139 -56.15 -10.41 9.25
CA THR A 139 -55.22 -9.92 10.29
C THR A 139 -54.64 -8.59 9.85
N THR A 140 -54.40 -7.67 10.80
CA THR A 140 -53.66 -6.43 10.59
C THR A 140 -52.89 -6.05 11.87
N THR A 141 -52.00 -5.07 11.79
CA THR A 141 -51.29 -4.49 12.94
C THR A 141 -51.92 -3.16 13.36
N GLN A 142 -51.67 -2.74 14.60
CA GLN A 142 -52.16 -1.47 15.13
C GLN A 142 -51.75 -0.30 14.19
N GLY A 143 -52.71 0.53 13.81
CA GLY A 143 -52.47 1.69 12.93
C GLY A 143 -52.42 1.38 11.43
N MET A 144 -52.34 0.11 11.02
CA MET A 144 -52.32 -0.29 9.62
C MET A 144 -53.71 -0.69 9.13
N ALA A 145 -54.19 0.00 8.09
CA ALA A 145 -55.44 -0.35 7.42
C ALA A 145 -55.25 -1.60 6.54
N VAL A 146 -56.32 -2.38 6.36
CA VAL A 146 -56.32 -3.62 5.56
C VAL A 146 -57.52 -3.65 4.62
N THR A 147 -57.32 -4.14 3.40
CA THR A 147 -58.39 -4.40 2.43
C THR A 147 -58.69 -5.90 2.38
N ILE A 148 -59.97 -6.25 2.47
CA ILE A 148 -60.45 -7.63 2.63
C ILE A 148 -61.43 -7.94 1.49
N ASP A 149 -61.13 -8.94 0.68
CA ASP A 149 -62.05 -9.45 -0.35
C ASP A 149 -62.99 -10.48 0.25
N VAL A 150 -64.14 -9.99 0.73
CA VAL A 150 -65.17 -10.81 1.38
C VAL A 150 -66.05 -11.58 0.40
N LEU A 151 -66.01 -11.28 -0.90
CA LEU A 151 -66.82 -11.99 -1.90
C LEU A 151 -66.12 -13.24 -2.44
N ALA A 152 -64.82 -13.41 -2.16
CA ALA A 152 -64.00 -14.48 -2.70
C ALA A 152 -64.49 -15.90 -2.37
N ASN A 153 -65.18 -16.07 -1.23
CA ASN A 153 -65.70 -17.35 -0.75
C ASN A 153 -67.24 -17.44 -0.80
N ASP A 154 -67.91 -16.37 -1.24
CA ASP A 154 -69.37 -16.23 -1.32
C ASP A 154 -69.90 -16.75 -2.67
N SER A 155 -71.17 -17.14 -2.71
CA SER A 155 -71.76 -17.67 -3.96
C SER A 155 -73.26 -17.42 -4.08
N ASP A 156 -73.75 -17.33 -5.31
CA ASP A 156 -75.18 -17.32 -5.62
C ASP A 156 -75.61 -18.62 -6.32
N PRO A 157 -76.64 -19.33 -5.84
CA PRO A 157 -77.11 -20.59 -6.46
C PRO A 157 -77.65 -20.45 -7.89
N ASP A 158 -78.10 -19.26 -8.29
CA ASP A 158 -78.59 -18.96 -9.63
C ASP A 158 -77.51 -18.31 -10.51
N GLY A 159 -76.34 -18.04 -9.94
CA GLY A 159 -75.17 -17.49 -10.64
C GLY A 159 -75.27 -16.00 -10.91
N ASP A 160 -76.03 -15.26 -10.10
CA ASP A 160 -76.12 -13.81 -10.20
C ASP A 160 -74.94 -13.11 -9.53
N PRO A 161 -74.51 -11.94 -10.04
CA PRO A 161 -73.43 -11.18 -9.43
C PRO A 161 -73.79 -10.74 -8.01
N LEU A 162 -72.82 -10.87 -7.09
CA LEU A 162 -72.96 -10.47 -5.71
C LEU A 162 -72.44 -9.06 -5.50
N ARG A 163 -73.09 -8.29 -4.62
CA ARG A 163 -72.56 -7.01 -4.15
C ARG A 163 -72.72 -6.86 -2.64
N VAL A 164 -71.67 -6.32 -2.01
CA VAL A 164 -71.73 -5.91 -0.60
C VAL A 164 -72.56 -4.63 -0.45
N THR A 165 -73.52 -4.65 0.45
CA THR A 165 -74.52 -3.56 0.61
C THR A 165 -74.39 -2.82 1.93
N GLU A 166 -74.00 -3.53 2.99
CA GLU A 166 -73.79 -2.99 4.33
C GLU A 166 -72.56 -3.65 4.94
N ALA A 167 -71.78 -2.88 5.69
CA ALA A 167 -70.65 -3.35 6.47
C ALA A 167 -70.56 -2.53 7.77
N SER A 168 -70.25 -3.19 8.88
CA SER A 168 -70.03 -2.52 10.16
C SER A 168 -68.99 -3.26 10.98
N ALA A 169 -68.07 -2.52 11.60
CA ALA A 169 -67.07 -3.08 12.49
C ALA A 169 -67.49 -2.89 13.95
N SER A 170 -67.21 -3.90 14.78
CA SER A 170 -67.40 -3.83 16.23
C SER A 170 -66.48 -2.78 16.89
N ARG A 171 -65.36 -2.45 16.25
CA ARG A 171 -64.40 -1.41 16.65
C ARG A 171 -63.56 -0.96 15.45
N GLY A 172 -63.14 0.30 15.39
CA GLY A 172 -62.49 0.90 14.21
C GLY A 172 -63.49 1.38 13.14
N GLU A 173 -62.99 1.72 11.96
CA GLU A 173 -63.79 2.19 10.82
C GLU A 173 -63.73 1.18 9.67
N VAL A 174 -64.86 0.91 9.00
CA VAL A 174 -64.92 0.06 7.81
C VAL A 174 -65.67 0.77 6.69
N VAL A 175 -65.10 0.75 5.48
CA VAL A 175 -65.67 1.34 4.27
C VAL A 175 -65.79 0.25 3.20
N ILE A 176 -66.91 0.24 2.47
CA ILE A 176 -67.09 -0.64 1.30
C ILE A 176 -66.49 0.08 0.09
N ASN A 177 -65.51 -0.53 -0.56
CA ASN A 177 -64.92 -0.01 -1.78
C ASN A 177 -65.84 -0.20 -2.99
N PRO A 178 -65.68 0.57 -4.08
CA PRO A 178 -66.48 0.43 -5.30
C PRO A 178 -66.44 -0.97 -5.94
N ASP A 179 -65.35 -1.70 -5.74
CA ASP A 179 -65.12 -3.07 -6.24
C ASP A 179 -65.76 -4.16 -5.36
N GLY A 180 -66.36 -3.80 -4.22
CA GLY A 180 -67.00 -4.74 -3.29
C GLY A 180 -66.10 -5.24 -2.16
N THR A 181 -64.83 -4.86 -2.11
CA THR A 181 -63.93 -5.17 -0.98
C THR A 181 -64.22 -4.29 0.25
N LEU A 182 -63.82 -4.74 1.44
CA LEU A 182 -63.91 -3.97 2.67
C LEU A 182 -62.55 -3.34 3.02
N HIS A 183 -62.51 -2.02 3.20
CA HIS A 183 -61.35 -1.30 3.72
C HIS A 183 -61.54 -1.02 5.21
N TYR A 184 -60.77 -1.69 6.06
CA TYR A 184 -60.83 -1.57 7.51
C TYR A 184 -59.65 -0.77 8.05
N THR A 185 -59.94 0.24 8.90
CA THR A 185 -58.95 1.02 9.64
C THR A 185 -59.11 0.78 11.15
N PRO A 186 -58.09 0.26 11.85
CA PRO A 186 -58.15 0.05 13.30
C PRO A 186 -58.34 1.36 14.09
N GLU A 187 -58.97 1.27 15.26
CA GLU A 187 -58.92 2.38 16.24
C GLU A 187 -57.49 2.54 16.76
N ALA A 188 -57.00 3.78 16.86
CA ALA A 188 -55.65 4.06 17.35
C ALA A 188 -55.41 3.42 18.73
N GLY A 189 -54.30 2.70 18.90
CA GLY A 189 -53.95 2.08 20.19
C GLY A 189 -54.62 0.73 20.49
N PHE A 190 -55.41 0.16 19.57
CA PHE A 190 -56.17 -1.07 19.84
C PHE A 190 -55.39 -2.35 19.47
N ASP A 191 -55.29 -3.29 20.42
CA ASP A 191 -54.91 -4.70 20.24
C ASP A 191 -56.09 -5.59 20.64
N GLY A 192 -56.42 -6.55 19.78
CA GLY A 192 -57.44 -7.56 20.04
C GLY A 192 -58.21 -8.00 18.81
N ASP A 193 -59.21 -8.84 19.04
CA ASP A 193 -60.08 -9.36 18.00
C ASP A 193 -61.19 -8.33 17.67
N VAL A 194 -61.47 -8.18 16.38
CA VAL A 194 -62.52 -7.34 15.80
C VAL A 194 -63.42 -8.21 14.95
N THR A 195 -64.72 -8.11 15.17
CA THR A 195 -65.72 -8.67 14.25
C THR A 195 -66.19 -7.58 13.30
N ILE A 196 -66.16 -7.85 11.99
CA ILE A 196 -66.79 -7.03 10.95
C ILE A 196 -67.98 -7.81 10.40
N SER A 197 -69.19 -7.28 10.52
CA SER A 197 -70.39 -7.89 9.91
C SER A 197 -70.66 -7.24 8.56
N TYR A 198 -70.93 -8.04 7.52
CA TYR A 198 -71.29 -7.55 6.19
C TYR A 198 -72.50 -8.29 5.60
N SER A 199 -73.17 -7.64 4.63
CA SER A 199 -74.34 -8.20 3.94
C SER A 199 -74.18 -8.12 2.43
N ILE A 200 -74.49 -9.21 1.73
CA ILE A 200 -74.44 -9.33 0.27
C ILE A 200 -75.85 -9.41 -0.32
N THR A 201 -76.01 -8.97 -1.57
CA THR A 201 -77.25 -9.11 -2.34
C THR A 201 -76.98 -9.59 -3.76
N ASP A 202 -77.96 -10.29 -4.32
CA ASP A 202 -78.05 -10.70 -5.72
C ASP A 202 -78.75 -9.66 -6.63
N ASP A 203 -79.12 -8.49 -6.08
CA ASP A 203 -79.92 -7.43 -6.72
C ASP A 203 -81.31 -7.82 -7.26
N ARG A 204 -81.71 -9.06 -7.05
CA ARG A 204 -83.03 -9.61 -7.37
C ARG A 204 -83.87 -9.84 -6.12
N GLY A 205 -83.39 -9.33 -4.98
CA GLY A 205 -84.08 -9.28 -3.70
C GLY A 205 -83.69 -10.40 -2.73
N GLY A 206 -82.71 -11.24 -3.08
CA GLY A 206 -82.02 -12.12 -2.17
C GLY A 206 -80.92 -11.35 -1.41
N VAL A 207 -80.81 -11.62 -0.12
CA VAL A 207 -79.77 -11.08 0.75
C VAL A 207 -79.29 -12.17 1.70
N ASP A 208 -78.01 -12.14 2.05
CA ASP A 208 -77.43 -12.95 3.11
C ASP A 208 -76.34 -12.17 3.86
N SER A 209 -75.86 -12.65 5.01
CA SER A 209 -74.89 -11.95 5.84
C SER A 209 -73.90 -12.88 6.51
N ALA A 210 -72.67 -12.41 6.65
CA ALA A 210 -71.56 -13.14 7.26
C ALA A 210 -70.65 -12.20 8.07
N GLU A 211 -69.68 -12.79 8.77
CA GLU A 211 -68.74 -12.06 9.61
C GLU A 211 -67.28 -12.29 9.18
N VAL A 212 -66.48 -11.23 9.25
CA VAL A 212 -65.02 -11.32 9.22
C VAL A 212 -64.50 -11.37 10.66
N ALA A 213 -63.82 -12.45 11.03
CA ALA A 213 -63.03 -12.52 12.25
C ALA A 213 -61.63 -11.91 11.99
N LEU A 214 -61.44 -10.67 12.43
CA LEU A 214 -60.20 -9.91 12.22
C LEU A 214 -59.37 -9.83 13.51
N ARG A 215 -58.07 -10.13 13.44
CA ARG A 215 -57.14 -9.86 14.55
C ARG A 215 -56.36 -8.58 14.29
N VAL A 216 -56.44 -7.60 15.20
CA VAL A 216 -55.47 -6.50 15.28
C VAL A 216 -54.38 -6.92 16.25
N ALA A 217 -53.17 -7.13 15.75
CA ALA A 217 -52.00 -7.37 16.59
C ALA A 217 -51.41 -6.04 17.06
N CYS A 218 -50.79 -6.02 18.23
CA CYS A 218 -49.95 -4.90 18.65
C CYS A 218 -48.90 -4.61 17.57
N ALA A 219 -48.65 -3.33 17.27
CA ALA A 219 -47.40 -2.98 16.58
C ALA A 219 -46.23 -3.49 17.43
N PRO A 220 -45.14 -4.02 16.85
CA PRO A 220 -43.93 -4.20 17.63
C PRO A 220 -43.64 -2.85 18.32
N GLY A 221 -43.50 -2.89 19.64
CA GLY A 221 -42.99 -1.72 20.36
C GLY A 221 -41.49 -1.61 20.10
N PRO A 222 -40.83 -0.61 20.73
CA PRO A 222 -39.39 -0.45 20.61
C PRO A 222 -38.71 -1.80 20.91
N ASP A 223 -37.85 -2.24 20.00
CA ASP A 223 -37.16 -3.52 20.12
C ASP A 223 -35.72 -3.37 20.60
N GLY A 224 -35.27 -2.13 20.81
CA GLY A 224 -33.97 -1.73 21.30
C GLY A 224 -32.93 -1.52 20.18
N ILE A 225 -33.35 -1.46 18.91
CA ILE A 225 -32.46 -1.21 17.77
C ILE A 225 -33.00 -0.04 16.97
N VAL A 226 -32.16 0.97 16.72
CA VAL A 226 -32.45 2.06 15.77
C VAL A 226 -32.09 1.58 14.36
N GLU A 227 -33.11 1.32 13.55
CA GLU A 227 -32.95 0.82 12.19
C GLU A 227 -32.97 1.94 11.14
N GLY A 228 -31.96 1.96 10.27
CA GLY A 228 -31.87 2.76 9.05
C GLY A 228 -32.64 2.17 7.86
N THR A 229 -32.37 2.69 6.67
CA THR A 229 -32.94 2.24 5.41
C THR A 229 -31.87 1.69 4.46
N MET A 230 -32.22 1.43 3.20
CA MET A 230 -31.27 0.97 2.17
C MET A 230 -30.73 2.13 1.31
N GLY A 231 -30.88 3.37 1.76
CA GLY A 231 -30.31 4.55 1.12
C GLY A 231 -29.76 5.51 2.16
N ASP A 232 -29.08 6.57 1.69
CA ASP A 232 -28.36 7.52 2.54
C ASP A 232 -29.23 8.13 3.68
N ASP A 233 -28.95 7.72 4.91
CA ASP A 233 -29.62 8.14 6.13
C ASP A 233 -28.75 9.07 6.99
N VAL A 234 -29.43 9.89 7.80
CA VAL A 234 -28.79 10.66 8.88
C VAL A 234 -29.42 10.21 10.18
N ILE A 235 -28.73 9.31 10.88
CA ILE A 235 -29.17 8.72 12.14
C ILE A 235 -28.50 9.51 13.27
N ASP A 236 -29.28 10.40 13.88
CA ASP A 236 -28.89 11.21 15.04
C ASP A 236 -30.07 11.30 16.03
N LEU A 237 -29.93 12.10 17.10
CA LEU A 237 -30.98 12.37 18.08
C LEU A 237 -32.35 12.78 17.48
N ALA A 238 -32.39 13.30 16.26
CA ALA A 238 -33.61 13.72 15.59
C ALA A 238 -34.18 12.66 14.63
N TYR A 239 -33.51 11.52 14.45
CA TYR A 239 -33.96 10.44 13.58
C TYR A 239 -35.32 9.91 14.04
N ASP A 240 -36.26 9.79 13.10
CA ASP A 240 -37.62 9.27 13.34
C ASP A 240 -38.06 8.24 12.29
N GLY A 241 -37.09 7.68 11.56
CA GLY A 241 -37.32 6.70 10.50
C GLY A 241 -37.51 5.27 10.99
N ASP A 242 -37.20 5.00 12.26
CA ASP A 242 -37.30 3.68 12.87
C ASP A 242 -38.75 3.14 12.87
N PRO A 243 -39.03 1.92 12.35
CA PRO A 243 -40.40 1.41 12.24
C PRO A 243 -41.03 1.03 13.59
N GLU A 244 -40.22 0.67 14.57
CA GLU A 244 -40.60 0.25 15.93
C GLU A 244 -40.66 1.44 16.92
N GLY A 245 -40.05 2.56 16.52
CA GLY A 245 -40.04 3.85 17.18
C GLY A 245 -38.85 4.05 18.13
N ASP A 246 -37.82 3.21 18.06
CA ASP A 246 -36.57 3.33 18.81
C ASP A 246 -35.81 4.62 18.40
N ARG A 247 -35.13 5.24 19.36
CA ARG A 247 -34.43 6.51 19.14
C ARG A 247 -33.10 6.55 19.87
N VAL A 248 -32.11 7.12 19.17
CA VAL A 248 -30.83 7.49 19.76
C VAL A 248 -31.04 8.35 21.00
N ASP A 249 -30.46 7.93 22.13
CA ASP A 249 -30.34 8.69 23.38
C ASP A 249 -31.70 9.01 24.07
N ASP A 250 -32.78 8.28 23.78
CA ASP A 250 -34.13 8.53 24.34
C ASP A 250 -34.45 7.73 25.62
N ARG A 251 -33.47 7.00 26.16
CA ARG A 251 -33.63 6.14 27.35
C ARG A 251 -34.56 4.96 27.13
N ASP A 252 -34.61 4.46 25.91
CA ASP A 252 -35.44 3.35 25.45
C ASP A 252 -34.66 2.05 25.21
N ALA A 253 -33.40 1.96 25.64
CA ALA A 253 -32.67 0.69 25.74
C ALA A 253 -33.47 -0.37 26.52
N ILE A 254 -33.82 -1.48 25.85
CA ILE A 254 -34.68 -2.56 26.37
C ILE A 254 -33.90 -3.88 26.62
N LEU A 255 -32.69 -4.01 26.07
CA LEU A 255 -31.89 -5.21 26.22
C LEU A 255 -31.23 -5.27 27.60
N ALA A 256 -31.01 -6.49 28.09
CA ALA A 256 -30.80 -6.75 29.52
C ALA A 256 -29.43 -6.29 30.08
N ASP A 257 -28.56 -5.77 29.23
CA ASP A 257 -27.19 -5.36 29.58
C ASP A 257 -26.87 -3.91 29.20
N ASP A 258 -27.81 -3.20 28.56
CA ASP A 258 -27.63 -1.84 28.04
C ASP A 258 -28.08 -0.83 29.11
N ALA A 259 -27.26 0.18 29.40
CA ALA A 259 -27.65 1.35 30.17
C ALA A 259 -28.64 2.20 29.35
N PRO A 260 -29.34 3.17 29.98
CA PRO A 260 -30.43 3.86 29.31
C PRO A 260 -30.07 4.47 27.95
N ASN A 261 -28.86 4.98 27.77
CA ASN A 261 -28.46 5.63 26.54
C ASN A 261 -27.49 4.78 25.70
N ASP A 262 -27.30 3.50 26.06
CA ASP A 262 -26.46 2.61 25.26
C ASP A 262 -27.32 2.16 24.06
N ASP A 263 -27.03 2.71 22.89
CA ASP A 263 -27.82 2.55 21.69
C ASP A 263 -27.26 1.45 20.77
N ARG A 264 -28.15 0.77 20.05
CA ARG A 264 -27.79 -0.19 19.01
C ARG A 264 -28.33 0.28 17.67
N ILE A 265 -27.45 0.56 16.73
CA ILE A 265 -27.81 1.20 15.46
C ILE A 265 -27.41 0.30 14.29
N GLU A 266 -28.36 0.03 13.39
CA GLU A 266 -28.15 -0.70 12.14
C GLU A 266 -28.51 0.22 10.95
N ALA A 267 -27.53 0.85 10.33
CA ALA A 267 -27.76 1.77 9.21
C ALA A 267 -28.05 1.04 7.88
N TYR A 268 -27.70 -0.24 7.79
CA TYR A 268 -27.85 -1.15 6.66
C TYR A 268 -27.04 -0.80 5.40
N GLY A 269 -27.45 0.19 4.62
CA GLY A 269 -26.65 0.58 3.47
C GLY A 269 -27.18 1.80 2.76
N GLY A 270 -26.33 2.44 1.98
CA GLY A 270 -26.44 3.87 1.78
C GLY A 270 -25.08 4.49 2.08
N ASN A 271 -24.92 5.79 1.93
CA ASN A 271 -23.80 6.49 2.53
C ASN A 271 -24.36 7.23 3.75
N ASP A 272 -24.27 6.57 4.89
CA ASP A 272 -25.01 6.95 6.07
C ASP A 272 -24.16 7.86 6.96
N THR A 273 -24.82 8.72 7.73
CA THR A 273 -24.17 9.53 8.77
C THR A 273 -24.80 9.19 10.11
N VAL A 274 -24.04 8.56 11.00
CA VAL A 274 -24.49 8.12 12.32
C VAL A 274 -23.80 8.94 13.41
N ARG A 275 -24.57 9.36 14.42
CA ARG A 275 -24.11 9.96 15.68
C ARG A 275 -24.77 9.21 16.82
N ALA A 276 -24.00 8.43 17.56
CA ALA A 276 -24.50 7.51 18.58
C ALA A 276 -24.76 8.23 19.93
N GLY A 277 -23.85 9.11 20.38
CA GLY A 277 -24.19 10.12 21.40
C GLY A 277 -23.57 9.84 22.76
N GLU A 278 -24.38 9.90 23.83
CA GLU A 278 -23.91 9.53 25.18
C GLU A 278 -24.20 8.04 25.44
N GLY A 279 -23.23 7.21 25.77
CA GLY A 279 -23.49 5.81 26.12
C GLY A 279 -22.46 4.87 25.52
N ASP A 280 -22.47 3.61 25.94
CA ASP A 280 -21.61 2.58 25.35
C ASP A 280 -22.35 1.99 24.14
N ASP A 281 -22.11 2.55 22.94
CA ASP A 281 -22.96 2.31 21.78
C ASP A 281 -22.45 1.18 20.88
N ILE A 282 -23.37 0.58 20.09
CA ILE A 282 -23.03 -0.41 19.07
C ILE A 282 -23.59 0.05 17.73
N VAL A 283 -22.72 0.34 16.77
CA VAL A 283 -23.12 0.87 15.46
C VAL A 283 -22.60 -0.01 14.32
N HIS A 284 -23.49 -0.37 13.39
CA HIS A 284 -23.15 -0.99 12.11
C HIS A 284 -23.55 -0.08 10.94
N GLY A 285 -22.57 0.43 10.19
CA GLY A 285 -22.78 1.22 8.97
C GLY A 285 -23.32 0.39 7.81
N GLY A 286 -22.69 -0.75 7.55
CA GLY A 286 -23.17 -1.75 6.61
C GLY A 286 -22.54 -1.61 5.23
N ARG A 287 -23.29 -1.18 4.21
CA ARG A 287 -22.76 -1.01 2.84
C ARG A 287 -22.84 0.44 2.38
N GLY A 288 -21.70 0.96 1.97
CA GLY A 288 -21.52 2.23 1.29
C GLY A 288 -20.41 2.99 1.98
N ASN A 289 -20.34 4.30 1.80
CA ASN A 289 -19.29 5.11 2.41
C ASN A 289 -19.87 5.84 3.61
N ASP A 290 -19.74 5.25 4.78
CA ASP A 290 -20.45 5.68 5.98
C ASP A 290 -19.59 6.63 6.82
N THR A 291 -20.24 7.52 7.57
CA THR A 291 -19.59 8.39 8.56
C THR A 291 -20.20 8.11 9.93
N ILE A 292 -19.44 7.51 10.83
CA ILE A 292 -19.90 7.07 12.15
C ILE A 292 -19.16 7.85 13.23
N HIS A 293 -19.91 8.36 14.21
CA HIS A 293 -19.39 8.99 15.41
C HIS A 293 -19.97 8.27 16.64
N GLY A 294 -19.13 7.67 17.48
CA GLY A 294 -19.51 7.12 18.78
C GLY A 294 -19.85 8.23 19.79
N GLU A 295 -18.96 9.21 19.90
CA GLU A 295 -19.01 10.37 20.80
C GLU A 295 -18.52 10.08 22.23
N ALA A 296 -19.34 9.65 23.18
CA ALA A 296 -18.88 9.48 24.56
C ALA A 296 -19.38 8.18 25.20
N GLY A 297 -18.46 7.34 25.66
CA GLY A 297 -18.71 6.00 26.18
C GLY A 297 -17.77 5.01 25.50
N ASP A 298 -17.82 3.75 25.92
CA ASP A 298 -16.97 2.69 25.36
C ASP A 298 -17.69 2.05 24.17
N ASP A 299 -17.42 2.54 22.95
CA ASP A 299 -18.22 2.26 21.76
C ASP A 299 -17.72 1.07 20.93
N ARG A 300 -18.62 0.44 20.16
CA ARG A 300 -18.29 -0.62 19.17
C ARG A 300 -18.82 -0.23 17.80
N LEU A 301 -17.92 0.17 16.91
CA LEU A 301 -18.26 0.81 15.64
C LEU A 301 -17.74 -0.01 14.45
N LEU A 302 -18.64 -0.45 13.57
CA LEU A 302 -18.32 -1.25 12.38
C LEU A 302 -18.75 -0.51 11.11
N GLY A 303 -17.79 -0.14 10.25
CA GLY A 303 -18.04 0.51 8.95
C GLY A 303 -18.69 -0.45 7.96
N GLY A 304 -18.01 -1.56 7.68
CA GLY A 304 -18.55 -2.66 6.89
C GLY A 304 -17.93 -2.73 5.50
N GLY A 305 -18.58 -2.15 4.50
CA GLY A 305 -18.08 -2.24 3.13
C GLY A 305 -18.31 -0.98 2.33
N GLY A 306 -17.24 -0.45 1.75
CA GLY A 306 -17.17 0.84 1.10
C GLY A 306 -16.09 1.65 1.82
N ARG A 307 -15.99 2.96 1.59
CA ARG A 307 -14.94 3.79 2.17
C ARG A 307 -15.51 4.57 3.34
N ASP A 308 -15.24 4.10 4.53
CA ASP A 308 -15.87 4.56 5.75
C ASP A 308 -14.99 5.56 6.51
N THR A 309 -15.62 6.38 7.34
CA THR A 309 -14.96 7.29 8.27
C THR A 309 -15.57 7.09 9.65
N ILE A 310 -14.78 6.60 10.60
CA ILE A 310 -15.25 6.22 11.93
C ILE A 310 -14.46 7.01 12.97
N PHE A 311 -15.17 7.57 13.94
CA PHE A 311 -14.62 8.26 15.10
C PHE A 311 -15.19 7.62 16.36
N GLY A 312 -14.34 7.10 17.24
CA GLY A 312 -14.72 6.58 18.55
C GLY A 312 -15.21 7.72 19.43
N GLY A 313 -14.27 8.51 19.95
CA GLY A 313 -14.58 9.72 20.71
C GLY A 313 -13.87 9.72 22.04
N ALA A 314 -14.61 9.57 23.12
CA ALA A 314 -14.04 9.49 24.46
C ALA A 314 -14.54 8.21 25.14
N GLY A 315 -13.63 7.35 25.57
CA GLY A 315 -13.93 6.01 26.09
C GLY A 315 -12.93 5.00 25.53
N GLU A 316 -13.04 3.74 25.95
CA GLU A 316 -12.26 2.63 25.36
C GLU A 316 -13.05 2.05 24.17
N ASP A 317 -12.72 2.47 22.94
CA ASP A 317 -13.53 2.19 21.75
C ASP A 317 -13.00 1.00 20.91
N GLU A 318 -13.89 0.24 20.26
CA GLU A 318 -13.56 -0.79 19.27
C GLU A 318 -14.06 -0.37 17.87
N LEU A 319 -13.14 -0.03 16.97
CA LEU A 319 -13.43 0.42 15.61
C LEU A 319 -12.97 -0.60 14.57
N ILE A 320 -13.84 -0.95 13.62
CA ILE A 320 -13.54 -1.86 12.51
C ILE A 320 -13.98 -1.24 11.18
N GLY A 321 -13.03 -0.97 10.27
CA GLY A 321 -13.27 -0.41 8.94
C GLY A 321 -13.95 -1.43 8.02
N GLY A 322 -13.26 -2.54 7.74
CA GLY A 322 -13.81 -3.68 7.02
C GLY A 322 -13.28 -3.79 5.59
N ASN A 323 -14.12 -3.64 4.58
CA ASN A 323 -13.65 -3.63 3.18
C ASN A 323 -13.73 -2.21 2.65
N GLY A 324 -12.61 -1.53 2.52
CA GLY A 324 -12.68 -0.12 2.21
C GLY A 324 -11.34 0.50 1.95
N GLY A 325 -11.27 1.81 2.00
CA GLY A 325 -10.00 2.51 2.16
C GLY A 325 -10.24 3.53 3.24
N ASP A 326 -10.37 3.01 4.45
CA ASP A 326 -11.13 3.57 5.56
C ASP A 326 -10.31 4.60 6.33
N ARG A 327 -11.01 5.39 7.14
CA ARG A 327 -10.38 6.32 8.08
C ARG A 327 -10.96 6.08 9.47
N LEU A 328 -10.14 5.60 10.38
CA LEU A 328 -10.50 5.35 11.77
C LEU A 328 -9.75 6.33 12.67
N SER A 329 -10.40 6.75 13.75
CA SER A 329 -9.83 7.60 14.80
C SER A 329 -10.40 7.14 16.14
N GLY A 330 -9.56 6.67 17.05
CA GLY A 330 -9.96 6.22 18.39
C GLY A 330 -10.45 7.42 19.21
N GLY A 331 -9.54 8.32 19.54
CA GLY A 331 -9.86 9.55 20.23
C GLY A 331 -9.16 9.63 21.57
N ALA A 332 -9.89 9.52 22.67
CA ALA A 332 -9.32 9.53 24.00
C ALA A 332 -9.77 8.31 24.80
N GLY A 333 -8.83 7.54 25.32
CA GLY A 333 -9.03 6.26 25.99
C GLY A 333 -8.19 5.18 25.31
N ASP A 334 -8.17 3.97 25.88
CA ASP A 334 -7.36 2.86 25.35
C ASP A 334 -8.17 2.16 24.25
N ASP A 335 -7.92 2.51 22.99
CA ASP A 335 -8.74 2.14 21.84
C ASP A 335 -8.22 0.91 21.08
N ARG A 336 -9.11 0.24 20.34
CA ARG A 336 -8.79 -0.85 19.41
C ARG A 336 -9.28 -0.52 18.01
N LEU A 337 -8.37 -0.37 17.06
CA LEU A 337 -8.67 -0.04 15.66
C LEU A 337 -8.22 -1.17 14.71
N ASP A 338 -9.09 -1.58 13.79
CA ASP A 338 -8.83 -2.58 12.73
C ASP A 338 -9.27 -2.03 11.37
N GLY A 339 -8.32 -1.73 10.47
CA GLY A 339 -8.58 -1.22 9.13
C GLY A 339 -9.23 -2.29 8.24
N GLY A 340 -8.58 -3.44 8.17
CA GLY A 340 -9.11 -4.65 7.58
C GLY A 340 -8.52 -4.94 6.21
N ARG A 341 -9.14 -4.46 5.14
CA ARG A 341 -8.65 -4.68 3.77
C ARG A 341 -8.51 -3.36 3.03
N ASN A 342 -7.53 -3.37 2.12
CA ASN A 342 -7.06 -2.25 1.32
C ASN A 342 -6.45 -1.14 2.17
N GLY A 343 -5.76 -0.20 1.52
CA GLY A 343 -5.02 0.82 2.25
C GLY A 343 -5.90 1.79 3.04
N ASP A 344 -5.74 1.73 4.35
CA ASP A 344 -6.50 2.41 5.38
C ASP A 344 -5.68 3.53 6.05
N ARG A 345 -6.34 4.33 6.88
CA ARG A 345 -5.69 5.27 7.79
C ARG A 345 -6.27 5.13 9.19
N LEU A 346 -5.43 4.77 10.15
CA LEU A 346 -5.76 4.63 11.56
C LEU A 346 -5.03 5.70 12.38
N ASP A 347 -5.65 6.17 13.45
CA ASP A 347 -5.19 7.25 14.32
C ASP A 347 -5.68 6.87 15.73
N GLY A 348 -4.79 6.39 16.61
CA GLY A 348 -5.14 5.93 17.96
C GLY A 348 -5.66 7.10 18.79
N GLY A 349 -4.78 8.04 19.11
CA GLY A 349 -5.12 9.29 19.77
C GLY A 349 -4.45 9.43 21.12
N GLU A 350 -5.23 9.64 22.17
CA GLU A 350 -4.73 9.67 23.56
C GLU A 350 -5.05 8.33 24.24
N GLY A 351 -4.07 7.54 24.67
CA GLY A 351 -4.32 6.31 25.43
C GLY A 351 -3.36 5.19 25.04
N ASP A 352 -3.43 4.04 25.72
CA ASP A 352 -2.66 2.86 25.32
C ASP A 352 -3.44 2.10 24.21
N ASP A 353 -3.18 2.40 22.94
CA ASP A 353 -3.99 1.93 21.82
C ASP A 353 -3.48 0.63 21.18
N ARG A 354 -4.38 -0.07 20.48
CA ARG A 354 -4.03 -1.20 19.60
C ARG A 354 -4.50 -0.99 18.18
N LEU A 355 -3.57 -0.89 17.24
CA LEU A 355 -3.86 -0.64 15.83
C LEU A 355 -3.49 -1.84 14.96
N PHE A 356 -4.38 -2.22 14.05
CA PHE A 356 -4.18 -3.25 13.04
C PHE A 356 -4.48 -2.67 11.66
N GLY A 357 -3.46 -2.47 10.83
CA GLY A 357 -3.62 -1.97 9.45
C GLY A 357 -4.37 -3.00 8.60
N GLY A 358 -3.78 -4.19 8.49
CA GLY A 358 -4.42 -5.34 7.89
C GLY A 358 -3.75 -5.73 6.58
N ALA A 359 -4.35 -5.36 5.45
CA ALA A 359 -3.85 -5.78 4.14
C ALA A 359 -3.80 -4.62 3.15
N GLU A 360 -2.73 -4.62 2.35
CA GLU A 360 -2.29 -3.52 1.48
C GLU A 360 -1.72 -2.35 2.30
N ASN A 361 -1.18 -1.34 1.61
CA ASN A 361 -0.40 -0.28 2.24
C ASN A 361 -1.23 0.69 3.09
N ASP A 362 -0.97 0.70 4.39
CA ASP A 362 -1.69 1.44 5.40
C ASP A 362 -0.92 2.68 5.91
N ARG A 363 -1.62 3.53 6.66
CA ARG A 363 -1.00 4.60 7.46
C ARG A 363 -1.52 4.57 8.89
N LEU A 364 -0.63 4.30 9.83
CA LEU A 364 -0.95 4.12 11.23
C LEU A 364 -0.27 5.22 12.04
N PHE A 365 -1.04 5.85 12.93
CA PHE A 365 -0.57 6.85 13.87
C PHE A 365 -0.96 6.37 15.27
N GLY A 366 0.02 6.12 16.13
CA GLY A 366 -0.20 5.71 17.53
C GLY A 366 -0.82 6.86 18.30
N GLY A 367 0.00 7.86 18.62
CA GLY A 367 -0.42 9.05 19.33
C GLY A 367 0.34 9.18 20.62
N THR A 368 -0.33 9.54 21.70
CA THR A 368 0.26 9.51 23.05
C THR A 368 -0.20 8.26 23.77
N GLY A 369 0.60 7.73 24.68
CA GLY A 369 0.39 6.50 25.42
C GLY A 369 1.22 5.36 24.86
N ARG A 370 1.21 4.21 25.55
CA ARG A 370 1.92 3.03 25.03
C ARG A 370 1.04 2.29 24.03
N ASP A 371 1.45 2.34 22.78
CA ASP A 371 0.72 1.74 21.68
C ASP A 371 1.28 0.38 21.26
N GLU A 372 0.39 -0.45 20.72
CA GLU A 372 0.70 -1.73 20.10
C GLU A 372 0.23 -1.69 18.63
N ILE A 373 1.17 -1.49 17.71
CA ILE A 373 0.87 -1.23 16.30
C ILE A 373 1.29 -2.41 15.42
N TYR A 374 0.37 -2.87 14.58
CA TYR A 374 0.59 -3.91 13.59
C TYR A 374 0.27 -3.37 12.19
N GLY A 375 1.28 -3.22 11.32
CA GLY A 375 1.11 -2.82 9.92
C GLY A 375 0.33 -3.88 9.14
N GLY A 376 0.91 -5.07 8.98
CA GLY A 376 0.24 -6.22 8.37
C GLY A 376 0.88 -6.63 7.04
N ASP A 377 0.06 -6.86 6.01
CA ASP A 377 0.58 -7.09 4.64
C ASP A 377 0.59 -5.75 3.88
N GLY A 378 1.67 -5.38 3.18
CA GLY A 378 1.76 -4.17 2.36
C GLY A 378 2.93 -3.28 2.78
N ASP A 379 3.25 -2.26 1.97
CA ASP A 379 4.30 -1.29 2.36
C ASP A 379 3.68 -0.16 3.19
N ASP A 380 3.80 -0.26 4.51
CA ASP A 380 3.11 0.55 5.49
C ASP A 380 3.88 1.82 5.87
N ARG A 381 3.16 2.74 6.50
CA ARG A 381 3.75 3.91 7.15
C ARG A 381 3.23 3.99 8.57
N ILE A 382 4.12 3.77 9.51
CA ILE A 382 3.84 3.75 10.93
C ILE A 382 4.57 4.92 11.58
N ASP A 383 3.83 5.71 12.34
CA ASP A 383 4.32 6.84 13.12
C ASP A 383 3.72 6.67 14.52
N ALA A 384 4.47 6.07 15.43
CA ALA A 384 4.00 5.81 16.79
C ALA A 384 4.14 7.06 17.69
N SER A 385 4.96 8.04 17.28
CA SER A 385 5.20 9.29 18.03
C SER A 385 3.94 10.10 18.35
N ASP A 386 4.04 10.91 19.42
CA ASP A 386 3.01 11.86 19.86
C ASP A 386 2.80 13.07 18.90
N GLY A 387 3.66 13.17 17.87
CA GLY A 387 3.65 14.23 16.88
C GLY A 387 4.21 15.57 17.37
N ASP A 388 4.66 15.69 18.62
CA ASP A 388 5.49 16.78 19.13
C ASP A 388 6.96 16.56 18.76
N ARG A 389 7.23 16.66 17.46
CA ARG A 389 8.58 16.72 16.86
C ARG A 389 9.52 17.77 17.47
N LYS A 390 9.08 18.59 18.41
CA LYS A 390 9.91 19.54 19.12
C LYS A 390 10.25 19.03 20.53
N ALA A 391 9.47 18.15 21.14
CA ALA A 391 9.87 17.32 22.27
C ALA A 391 10.92 16.29 21.83
N ASP A 392 10.66 15.57 20.72
CA ASP A 392 11.56 14.58 20.04
C ASP A 392 12.89 15.16 19.53
N LEU A 393 13.15 16.44 19.77
CA LEU A 393 14.34 17.16 19.32
C LEU A 393 14.98 17.99 20.45
N ASP A 394 14.32 18.15 21.61
CA ASP A 394 14.75 19.05 22.68
C ASP A 394 14.97 18.38 24.06
N LEU A 395 14.74 17.07 24.21
CA LEU A 395 14.90 16.34 25.48
C LEU A 395 15.86 15.15 25.31
N PHE A 396 16.75 14.97 26.30
CA PHE A 396 17.76 13.92 26.34
C PHE A 396 17.57 13.19 27.68
N ASP A 397 17.60 11.85 27.73
CA ASP A 397 17.54 11.11 29.01
C ASP A 397 18.75 11.47 29.90
N ASN A 398 19.92 11.59 29.29
CA ASN A 398 21.14 11.90 30.02
C ASN A 398 21.31 13.44 30.15
N PRO A 399 21.38 14.00 31.37
CA PRO A 399 21.36 15.44 31.60
C PRO A 399 22.49 16.19 30.88
N TYR A 400 22.20 16.68 29.68
CA TYR A 400 23.06 17.65 29.02
C TYR A 400 23.07 18.96 29.82
N PRO A 401 24.23 19.53 30.19
CA PRO A 401 24.29 20.71 31.03
C PRO A 401 23.50 21.92 30.48
N GLY A 402 22.29 22.13 31.00
CA GLY A 402 21.41 23.25 30.63
C GLY A 402 20.08 22.84 30.00
N LEU A 403 19.87 21.56 29.72
CA LEU A 403 18.57 20.99 29.32
C LEU A 403 17.96 20.21 30.50
N THR A 404 16.64 20.11 30.51
CA THR A 404 15.91 19.29 31.48
C THR A 404 15.86 17.86 30.95
N PRO A 405 16.23 16.84 31.75
CA PRO A 405 15.98 15.44 31.38
C PRO A 405 14.51 15.24 31.08
N ASP A 406 14.23 14.28 30.19
CA ASP A 406 12.86 13.82 30.02
C ASP A 406 12.28 13.34 31.37
N PRO A 407 11.15 13.91 31.82
CA PRO A 407 10.58 13.55 33.12
C PRO A 407 9.99 12.14 33.23
N ASP A 408 9.70 11.41 32.14
CA ASP A 408 8.95 10.15 32.26
C ASP A 408 9.18 9.04 31.20
N VAL A 409 10.38 8.87 30.61
CA VAL A 409 11.03 7.78 29.79
C VAL A 409 10.35 6.41 29.50
N PHE A 410 9.07 6.26 29.76
CA PHE A 410 8.25 5.06 29.67
C PHE A 410 6.75 5.34 29.45
N ASP A 411 6.30 6.60 29.37
CA ASP A 411 4.88 6.91 29.26
C ASP A 411 4.30 6.62 27.87
N ASP A 412 5.13 6.63 26.82
CA ASP A 412 4.77 6.35 25.41
C ASP A 412 5.62 5.21 24.81
N ARG A 413 5.92 4.19 25.62
CA ARG A 413 6.82 3.09 25.23
C ARG A 413 6.21 2.04 24.29
N ASP A 414 6.36 2.24 23.00
CA ASP A 414 5.65 1.53 21.95
C ASP A 414 6.19 0.14 21.60
N ILE A 415 5.29 -0.67 21.03
CA ILE A 415 5.64 -1.93 20.35
C ILE A 415 5.09 -1.87 18.93
N VAL A 416 6.00 -1.89 17.95
CA VAL A 416 5.65 -1.80 16.54
C VAL A 416 6.06 -3.07 15.78
N TYR A 417 5.13 -3.60 15.00
CA TYR A 417 5.33 -4.66 14.03
C TYR A 417 5.02 -4.13 12.63
N GLY A 418 6.03 -4.00 11.76
CA GLY A 418 5.84 -3.62 10.34
C GLY A 418 5.02 -4.68 9.61
N GLY A 419 5.56 -5.89 9.54
CA GLY A 419 4.86 -7.05 8.99
C GLY A 419 5.50 -7.50 7.69
N ALA A 420 4.77 -7.44 6.57
CA ALA A 420 5.27 -7.90 5.28
C ALA A 420 5.15 -6.82 4.22
N GLY A 421 6.27 -6.29 3.74
CA GLY A 421 6.33 -5.22 2.74
C GLY A 421 7.51 -4.30 3.06
N ASP A 422 7.72 -3.26 2.25
CA ASP A 422 8.82 -2.31 2.48
C ASP A 422 8.36 -1.17 3.41
N ASP A 423 8.43 -1.38 4.72
CA ASP A 423 7.79 -0.52 5.71
C ASP A 423 8.59 0.75 6.03
N ARG A 424 7.88 1.76 6.54
CA ARG A 424 8.51 2.94 7.16
C ARG A 424 8.00 3.13 8.57
N ILE A 425 8.90 3.08 9.53
CA ILE A 425 8.58 3.10 10.96
C ILE A 425 9.33 4.24 11.64
N HIS A 426 8.62 4.98 12.49
CA HIS A 426 9.17 5.99 13.39
C HIS A 426 8.44 5.91 14.73
N THR A 427 9.15 5.84 15.87
CA THR A 427 8.52 5.60 17.17
C THR A 427 8.60 6.76 18.15
N GLY A 428 9.71 7.52 18.21
CA GLY A 428 9.67 8.85 18.86
C GLY A 428 10.75 9.03 19.91
N ASP A 429 10.37 9.33 21.15
CA ASP A 429 11.30 9.72 22.22
C ASP A 429 11.38 8.75 23.41
N ASP A 430 10.86 7.55 23.22
CA ASP A 430 10.64 6.58 24.28
C ASP A 430 11.35 5.25 24.00
N ARG A 431 11.47 4.39 25.02
CA ARG A 431 12.24 3.14 24.92
C ARG A 431 11.52 2.02 24.16
N ASP A 432 11.48 2.11 22.85
CA ASP A 432 10.59 1.35 22.00
C ASP A 432 11.08 -0.05 21.65
N THR A 433 10.18 -0.86 21.10
CA THR A 433 10.52 -2.15 20.53
C THR A 433 9.93 -2.28 19.13
N ILE A 434 10.80 -2.44 18.14
CA ILE A 434 10.44 -2.42 16.73
C ILE A 434 10.82 -3.75 16.09
N PHE A 435 9.88 -4.32 15.34
CA PHE A 435 10.08 -5.47 14.47
C PHE A 435 9.71 -5.04 13.04
N GLY A 436 10.69 -5.01 12.13
CA GLY A 436 10.49 -4.70 10.70
C GLY A 436 9.64 -5.76 10.03
N GLY A 437 10.18 -6.97 9.94
CA GLY A 437 9.44 -8.15 9.48
C GLY A 437 10.03 -8.69 8.19
N THR A 438 9.28 -8.69 7.09
CA THR A 438 9.81 -9.09 5.78
C THR A 438 9.72 -7.94 4.80
N GLY A 439 10.76 -7.68 4.03
CA GLY A 439 10.80 -6.60 3.04
C GLY A 439 11.93 -5.63 3.35
N ASP A 440 12.19 -4.66 2.46
CA ASP A 440 13.31 -3.74 2.66
C ASP A 440 12.82 -2.53 3.51
N ASP A 441 12.99 -2.61 4.83
CA ASP A 441 12.39 -1.70 5.79
C ASP A 441 13.24 -0.44 6.04
N HIS A 442 12.57 0.65 6.43
CA HIS A 442 13.23 1.89 6.88
C HIS A 442 12.73 2.28 8.27
N ILE A 443 13.61 2.15 9.26
CA ILE A 443 13.29 2.30 10.68
C ILE A 443 14.13 3.42 11.28
N ASP A 444 13.45 4.31 12.00
CA ASP A 444 14.03 5.43 12.77
C ASP A 444 13.46 5.36 14.19
N ALA A 445 14.20 4.75 15.12
CA ALA A 445 13.69 4.44 16.45
C ALA A 445 13.55 5.71 17.30
N GLY A 446 14.54 6.60 17.27
CA GLY A 446 14.39 7.98 17.69
C GLY A 446 15.26 8.32 18.89
N ILE A 447 14.67 8.57 20.05
CA ILE A 447 15.39 8.87 21.29
C ILE A 447 15.09 7.77 22.31
N ASP A 448 16.07 7.51 23.18
CA ASP A 448 16.12 6.51 24.25
C ASP A 448 16.67 5.13 23.81
N ASP A 449 16.87 4.23 24.78
CA ASP A 449 17.56 2.94 24.55
C ASP A 449 16.66 1.92 23.79
N ASP A 450 16.62 2.00 22.47
CA ASP A 450 15.68 1.23 21.65
C ASP A 450 16.10 -0.21 21.38
N LEU A 451 15.11 -1.06 21.08
CA LEU A 451 15.32 -2.40 20.55
C LEU A 451 14.74 -2.51 19.15
N VAL A 452 15.62 -2.65 18.15
CA VAL A 452 15.24 -2.77 16.74
C VAL A 452 15.63 -4.13 16.18
N LEU A 453 14.69 -4.80 15.51
CA LEU A 453 14.91 -6.03 14.75
C LEU A 453 14.42 -5.80 13.32
N GLY A 454 15.32 -5.74 12.33
CA GLY A 454 14.98 -5.65 10.90
C GLY A 454 14.29 -6.93 10.39
N GLU A 455 14.87 -8.09 10.74
CA GLU A 455 14.41 -9.44 10.39
C GLU A 455 14.79 -9.90 8.96
N GLU A 456 13.88 -9.98 7.98
CA GLU A 456 14.21 -10.42 6.61
C GLU A 456 14.15 -9.24 5.62
N GLY A 457 15.24 -8.87 4.95
CA GLY A 457 15.24 -7.75 4.00
C GLY A 457 16.57 -7.04 3.91
N ASP A 458 16.75 -6.18 2.89
CA ASP A 458 17.89 -5.26 2.87
C ASP A 458 17.48 -3.96 3.60
N ASP A 459 17.64 -3.90 4.92
CA ASP A 459 17.04 -2.89 5.78
C ASP A 459 17.88 -1.62 5.95
N ASN A 460 17.23 -0.52 6.32
CA ASN A 460 17.87 0.73 6.71
C ASN A 460 17.43 1.16 8.11
N LEU A 461 18.29 0.89 9.08
CA LEU A 461 18.01 1.01 10.51
C LEU A 461 18.79 2.19 11.11
N THR A 462 18.10 3.06 11.84
CA THR A 462 18.68 4.17 12.62
C THR A 462 18.19 4.03 14.06
N GLY A 463 19.13 3.92 15.01
CA GLY A 463 18.83 3.93 16.44
C GLY A 463 18.45 5.34 16.88
N GLY A 464 19.38 6.27 16.75
CA GLY A 464 19.14 7.69 16.97
C GLY A 464 19.94 8.22 18.14
N GLU A 465 19.31 8.51 19.27
CA GLU A 465 19.97 8.90 20.51
C GLU A 465 19.62 7.89 21.60
N GLY A 466 20.58 7.37 22.36
CA GLY A 466 20.31 6.29 23.33
C GLY A 466 21.37 5.21 23.25
N ASN A 467 21.36 4.25 24.18
CA ASN A 467 22.19 3.05 24.02
C ASN A 467 21.34 1.97 23.35
N ASP A 468 21.37 1.96 22.03
CA ASP A 468 20.47 1.16 21.22
C ASP A 468 20.95 -0.27 21.05
N ARG A 469 20.00 -1.15 20.76
CA ARG A 469 20.28 -2.54 20.41
C ARG A 469 19.60 -2.88 19.11
N ILE A 470 20.39 -2.96 18.05
CA ILE A 470 19.89 -3.10 16.68
C ILE A 470 20.37 -4.42 16.07
N PHE A 471 19.43 -5.17 15.51
CA PHE A 471 19.69 -6.37 14.72
C PHE A 471 19.20 -6.14 13.30
N GLY A 472 20.09 -6.24 12.30
CA GLY A 472 19.74 -6.27 10.89
C GLY A 472 18.92 -7.51 10.56
N GLY A 473 19.57 -8.66 10.44
CA GLY A 473 18.89 -9.94 10.28
C GLY A 473 19.40 -10.74 9.08
N GLU A 474 18.51 -11.12 8.16
CA GLU A 474 18.87 -11.69 6.87
C GLU A 474 18.79 -10.61 5.78
N GLY A 475 19.85 -10.36 5.02
CA GLY A 475 19.87 -9.40 3.90
C GLY A 475 21.06 -8.45 4.01
N ASP A 476 21.30 -7.62 2.99
CA ASP A 476 22.41 -6.66 3.00
C ASP A 476 21.97 -5.35 3.70
N ASP A 477 22.19 -5.24 5.02
CA ASP A 477 21.63 -4.17 5.86
C ASP A 477 22.50 -2.91 5.95
N VAL A 478 21.87 -1.77 6.25
CA VAL A 478 22.54 -0.52 6.62
C VAL A 478 22.10 -0.08 8.00
N ILE A 479 23.02 -0.09 8.96
CA ILE A 479 22.77 0.22 10.37
C ILE A 479 23.54 1.46 10.79
N HIS A 480 22.81 2.40 11.38
CA HIS A 480 23.34 3.58 12.06
C HIS A 480 22.97 3.48 13.55
N GLY A 481 23.96 3.39 14.42
CA GLY A 481 23.75 3.46 15.88
C GLY A 481 23.17 4.82 16.26
N GLY A 482 23.95 5.87 16.02
CA GLY A 482 23.47 7.25 16.16
C GLY A 482 22.54 7.78 15.04
N LEU A 483 22.36 9.11 15.03
CA LEU A 483 21.53 9.85 14.05
C LEU A 483 21.90 9.64 12.57
N ASP A 484 20.92 9.77 11.67
CA ASP A 484 21.12 9.65 10.23
C ASP A 484 22.15 10.69 9.68
N PRO A 485 23.09 10.29 8.79
CA PRO A 485 24.16 11.16 8.26
C PRO A 485 23.70 12.47 7.56
N ARG A 486 22.42 12.57 7.17
CA ARG A 486 21.80 13.79 6.63
C ARG A 486 21.71 14.88 7.69
N PHE A 487 21.73 14.53 8.97
CA PHE A 487 21.68 15.41 10.12
C PHE A 487 23.01 15.32 10.87
N PRO A 488 24.01 16.15 10.52
CA PRO A 488 25.27 16.15 11.23
C PRO A 488 25.02 16.59 12.67
N ASP A 489 25.22 15.64 13.58
CA ASP A 489 25.06 15.88 14.99
C ASP A 489 26.24 16.69 15.56
N ARG A 490 25.92 17.54 16.54
CA ARG A 490 26.86 18.38 17.28
C ARG A 490 27.38 17.67 18.53
N LEU A 491 26.80 16.53 18.90
CA LEU A 491 27.23 15.71 20.04
C LEU A 491 28.24 14.66 19.60
N ASN A 492 28.24 14.23 18.33
CA ASN A 492 29.33 13.45 17.71
C ASN A 492 30.67 14.22 17.73
N ILE A 493 31.29 14.27 18.90
CA ILE A 493 32.52 14.98 19.24
C ILE A 493 33.29 14.13 20.24
N ARG A 494 34.60 14.06 20.05
CA ARG A 494 35.49 13.36 20.98
C ARG A 494 35.22 13.71 22.45
N ASP A 495 35.28 12.68 23.30
CA ASP A 495 35.36 12.78 24.76
C ASP A 495 36.37 13.85 25.24
N ASP A 496 37.52 13.94 24.57
CA ASP A 496 38.59 14.86 24.96
C ASP A 496 38.41 16.31 24.43
N GLU A 497 37.47 16.52 23.50
CA GLU A 497 37.11 17.83 22.94
C GLU A 497 35.86 18.45 23.56
N GLY A 498 35.24 17.76 24.51
CA GLY A 498 34.21 18.32 25.38
C GLY A 498 32.82 17.78 25.16
N ASP A 499 32.71 16.52 24.75
CA ASP A 499 31.50 15.77 25.06
C ASP A 499 31.23 15.83 26.58
N LEU A 500 29.95 16.08 26.91
CA LEU A 500 29.48 16.32 28.26
C LEU A 500 28.78 15.08 28.84
N VAL A 501 28.56 14.06 28.02
CA VAL A 501 27.72 12.90 28.27
C VAL A 501 28.32 11.69 27.54
N THR A 502 29.36 11.09 28.11
CA THR A 502 30.20 10.08 27.42
C THR A 502 29.59 8.67 27.41
N ASP A 503 28.27 8.55 27.53
CA ASP A 503 27.58 7.27 27.68
C ASP A 503 26.11 7.26 27.25
N ASN A 504 25.73 8.13 26.30
CA ASN A 504 24.38 8.22 25.76
C ASN A 504 24.23 7.70 24.33
N GLY A 505 25.26 7.04 23.80
CA GLY A 505 25.31 6.46 22.46
C GLY A 505 26.06 5.13 22.41
N ARG A 506 26.20 4.37 23.51
CA ARG A 506 26.96 3.10 23.46
C ARG A 506 26.09 1.97 22.91
N ASP A 507 26.14 1.82 21.61
CA ASP A 507 25.24 0.93 20.89
C ASP A 507 25.75 -0.51 20.83
N GLU A 508 24.82 -1.44 20.69
CA GLU A 508 25.11 -2.85 20.38
C GLU A 508 24.46 -3.22 19.04
N LEU A 509 25.26 -3.22 17.98
CA LEU A 509 24.84 -3.33 16.59
C LEU A 509 25.22 -4.70 16.01
N PHE A 510 24.25 -5.39 15.42
CA PHE A 510 24.43 -6.71 14.80
C PHE A 510 23.94 -6.65 13.34
N GLY A 511 24.82 -6.90 12.37
CA GLY A 511 24.47 -7.02 10.94
C GLY A 511 23.62 -8.26 10.70
N GLY A 512 24.24 -9.44 10.77
CA GLY A 512 23.53 -10.71 10.66
C GLY A 512 24.06 -11.57 9.51
N ASP A 513 23.17 -12.11 8.68
CA ASP A 513 23.52 -12.82 7.45
C ASP A 513 23.39 -11.84 6.28
N GLY A 514 24.48 -11.47 5.60
CA GLY A 514 24.44 -10.41 4.60
C GLY A 514 25.78 -9.74 4.39
N ASN A 515 25.88 -8.81 3.44
CA ASN A 515 27.03 -7.90 3.34
C ASN A 515 26.61 -6.55 3.91
N ASP A 516 26.77 -6.40 5.22
CA ASP A 516 26.18 -5.31 5.98
C ASP A 516 27.07 -4.08 5.98
N THR A 517 26.46 -2.92 6.21
CA THR A 517 27.18 -1.66 6.45
C THR A 517 26.76 -1.08 7.79
N ILE A 518 27.69 -1.08 8.75
CA ILE A 518 27.41 -0.67 10.13
C ILE A 518 28.25 0.55 10.52
N PHE A 519 27.59 1.56 11.09
CA PHE A 519 28.20 2.77 11.62
C PHE A 519 27.85 2.91 13.11
N GLY A 520 28.86 2.82 14.00
CA GLY A 520 28.67 3.04 15.44
C GLY A 520 28.38 4.50 15.76
N GLN A 521 29.27 5.37 15.28
CA GLN A 521 29.24 6.83 15.33
C GLN A 521 29.97 7.46 16.51
N ASP A 522 29.36 7.62 17.67
CA ASP A 522 29.93 8.30 18.85
C ASP A 522 29.77 7.40 20.08
N ASP A 523 30.59 7.61 21.12
CA ASP A 523 30.69 6.75 22.30
C ASP A 523 31.26 5.33 22.06
N ASP A 524 31.51 4.59 23.15
CA ASP A 524 32.13 3.25 23.13
C ASP A 524 31.17 2.15 22.59
N ASP A 525 31.17 1.91 21.28
CA ASP A 525 30.23 1.00 20.61
C ASP A 525 30.67 -0.47 20.57
N LYS A 526 29.68 -1.36 20.35
CA LYS A 526 29.92 -2.76 19.98
C LYS A 526 29.27 -3.11 18.65
N LEU A 527 30.11 -3.45 17.67
CA LEU A 527 29.68 -3.82 16.33
C LEU A 527 29.99 -5.29 16.05
N PHE A 528 29.02 -6.00 15.46
CA PHE A 528 29.14 -7.38 14.99
C PHE A 528 28.66 -7.45 13.54
N GLY A 529 29.54 -7.76 12.59
CA GLY A 529 29.19 -7.91 11.17
C GLY A 529 28.31 -9.15 10.97
N GLY A 530 28.87 -10.32 11.25
CA GLY A 530 28.12 -11.57 11.20
C GLY A 530 28.64 -12.46 10.08
N ALA A 531 27.82 -12.76 9.08
CA ALA A 531 28.17 -13.63 7.98
C ALA A 531 28.00 -12.94 6.63
N GLY A 532 29.10 -12.68 5.93
CA GLY A 532 29.19 -12.08 4.61
C GLY A 532 30.35 -11.09 4.55
N ASP A 533 30.49 -10.34 3.46
CA ASP A 533 31.61 -9.39 3.32
C ASP A 533 31.19 -8.00 3.85
N ASP A 534 31.35 -7.77 5.15
CA ASP A 534 30.79 -6.61 5.86
C ASP A 534 31.66 -5.35 5.79
N THR A 535 31.05 -4.18 5.99
CA THR A 535 31.74 -2.89 6.14
C THR A 535 31.37 -2.25 7.47
N LEU A 536 32.33 -2.19 8.39
CA LEU A 536 32.14 -1.67 9.75
C LEU A 536 32.99 -0.42 9.97
N ASP A 537 32.36 0.65 10.44
CA ASP A 537 33.00 1.92 10.81
C ASP A 537 32.56 2.29 12.22
N ALA A 538 33.43 2.09 13.20
CA ALA A 538 33.08 2.19 14.61
C ALA A 538 32.87 3.65 15.03
N GLY A 539 33.80 4.54 14.68
CA GLY A 539 33.54 5.97 14.65
C GLY A 539 34.41 6.75 15.61
N ILE A 540 33.84 7.27 16.68
CA ILE A 540 34.53 8.06 17.71
C ILE A 540 34.57 7.23 19.00
N ASP A 541 35.59 7.48 19.83
CA ASP A 541 35.82 6.82 21.13
C ASP A 541 36.23 5.34 21.08
N ASP A 542 36.23 4.65 22.24
CA ASP A 542 36.93 3.37 22.42
C ASP A 542 36.02 2.19 22.03
N ASP A 543 36.07 1.82 20.75
CA ASP A 543 35.13 0.86 20.18
C ASP A 543 35.57 -0.62 20.28
N THR A 544 34.58 -1.52 20.16
CA THR A 544 34.83 -2.95 19.91
C THR A 544 34.11 -3.45 18.66
N VAL A 545 34.88 -3.99 17.70
CA VAL A 545 34.35 -4.47 16.41
C VAL A 545 34.72 -5.92 16.16
N PHE A 546 33.74 -6.72 15.75
CA PHE A 546 33.90 -8.09 15.27
C PHE A 546 33.40 -8.20 13.83
N GLY A 547 34.26 -8.58 12.88
CA GLY A 547 33.89 -8.83 11.49
C GLY A 547 32.98 -10.05 11.39
N GLY A 548 33.53 -11.22 11.74
CA GLY A 548 32.77 -12.46 11.78
C GLY A 548 33.25 -13.42 10.72
N ALA A 549 32.37 -13.85 9.82
CA ALA A 549 32.72 -14.76 8.75
C ALA A 549 32.56 -14.07 7.39
N GLY A 550 33.65 -13.92 6.65
CA GLY A 550 33.65 -13.31 5.33
C GLY A 550 34.85 -12.40 5.16
N ASN A 551 34.90 -11.60 4.10
CA ASN A 551 36.05 -10.72 3.86
C ASN A 551 35.69 -9.29 4.29
N ASP A 552 35.82 -9.02 5.58
CA ASP A 552 35.27 -7.80 6.18
C ASP A 552 36.20 -6.60 5.99
N THR A 553 35.61 -5.42 6.01
CA THR A 553 36.33 -4.14 6.02
C THR A 553 36.01 -3.37 7.28
N ILE A 554 36.99 -3.28 8.19
CA ILE A 554 36.81 -2.67 9.52
C ILE A 554 37.58 -1.36 9.61
N THR A 555 36.95 -0.32 10.12
CA THR A 555 37.57 0.97 10.48
C THR A 555 37.27 1.24 11.96
N GLY A 556 38.31 1.32 12.79
CA GLY A 556 38.13 1.62 14.21
C GLY A 556 37.81 3.09 14.49
N GLY A 557 38.27 4.02 13.63
CA GLY A 557 37.91 5.42 13.77
C GLY A 557 38.83 6.16 14.73
N GLN A 558 38.30 6.74 15.82
CA GLN A 558 39.05 7.53 16.80
C GLN A 558 39.47 6.65 17.99
N GLY A 559 39.49 7.15 19.23
CA GLY A 559 39.77 6.32 20.44
C GLY A 559 40.90 5.27 20.42
N VAL A 560 40.73 4.27 21.28
CA VAL A 560 41.56 3.08 21.48
C VAL A 560 40.73 1.84 21.21
N ASP A 561 40.76 1.41 19.95
CA ASP A 561 39.81 0.40 19.47
C ASP A 561 40.28 -1.03 19.69
N LEU A 562 39.32 -1.94 19.74
CA LEU A 562 39.50 -3.37 19.74
C LEU A 562 38.85 -3.99 18.50
N LEU A 563 39.66 -4.38 17.52
CA LEU A 563 39.21 -4.77 16.18
C LEU A 563 39.53 -6.24 15.91
N PHE A 564 38.53 -7.05 15.59
CA PHE A 564 38.66 -8.47 15.24
C PHE A 564 38.14 -8.70 13.82
N GLY A 565 38.98 -9.26 12.93
CA GLY A 565 38.54 -9.78 11.63
C GLY A 565 37.74 -11.07 11.79
N ASP A 566 38.25 -11.98 12.62
CA ASP A 566 37.75 -13.32 12.92
C ASP A 566 38.07 -14.40 11.85
N ASP A 567 37.12 -14.79 11.00
CA ASP A 567 37.30 -15.85 9.99
C ASP A 567 37.44 -15.24 8.58
N ASP A 568 38.32 -15.80 7.75
CA ASP A 568 38.54 -15.45 6.33
C ASP A 568 39.58 -14.33 6.04
N ARG A 569 39.31 -13.35 5.16
CA ARG A 569 40.33 -12.38 4.69
C ARG A 569 39.90 -10.96 4.96
N ASP A 570 40.23 -10.48 6.13
CA ASP A 570 39.75 -9.20 6.58
C ASP A 570 40.70 -8.07 6.23
N THR A 571 40.14 -6.87 6.13
CA THR A 571 40.87 -5.64 5.92
C THR A 571 40.56 -4.66 7.04
N ILE A 572 41.53 -4.49 7.94
CA ILE A 572 41.49 -3.49 8.99
C ILE A 572 42.14 -2.21 8.45
N LEU A 573 41.39 -1.11 8.42
CA LEU A 573 41.77 0.18 7.88
C LEU A 573 42.20 1.14 8.99
N GLY A 574 43.36 1.77 8.81
CA GLY A 574 43.81 2.80 9.72
C GLY A 574 44.46 2.23 10.99
N GLY A 575 44.27 2.94 12.09
CA GLY A 575 44.87 2.64 13.38
C GLY A 575 45.43 3.88 14.06
N ASN A 576 45.03 4.08 15.31
CA ASN A 576 45.40 5.13 16.23
C ASN A 576 46.29 4.61 17.36
N GLY A 577 46.67 5.56 18.21
CA GLY A 577 47.60 5.35 19.29
C GLY A 577 47.02 4.60 20.47
N GLY A 578 46.82 3.29 20.35
CA GLY A 578 46.39 2.45 21.47
C GLY A 578 45.75 1.15 21.02
N ASP A 579 45.27 1.13 19.78
CA ASP A 579 44.39 0.11 19.23
C ASP A 579 45.03 -1.27 19.25
N ARG A 580 44.14 -2.26 19.19
CA ARG A 580 44.49 -3.66 19.05
C ARG A 580 43.69 -4.27 17.92
N ALA A 581 44.41 -4.69 16.88
CA ALA A 581 43.85 -5.40 15.74
C ALA A 581 44.19 -6.90 15.81
N PHE A 582 43.23 -7.75 15.51
CA PHE A 582 43.38 -9.19 15.43
C PHE A 582 42.81 -9.62 14.08
N GLY A 583 43.61 -10.30 13.25
CA GLY A 583 43.08 -10.87 12.00
C GLY A 583 42.23 -12.09 12.33
N GLY A 584 42.87 -13.12 12.87
CA GLY A 584 42.22 -14.36 13.24
C GLY A 584 42.87 -15.53 12.51
N GLU A 585 42.29 -16.71 12.65
CA GLU A 585 42.90 -17.96 12.14
C GLU A 585 41.86 -18.88 11.48
N GLY A 586 40.61 -18.43 11.39
CA GLY A 586 39.53 -19.17 10.76
C GLY A 586 39.48 -18.94 9.26
N GLY A 587 38.81 -19.83 8.53
CA GLY A 587 38.58 -19.61 7.09
C GLY A 587 39.85 -19.56 6.23
N ASP A 588 39.84 -18.66 5.24
CA ASP A 588 40.93 -18.33 4.32
C ASP A 588 41.92 -17.28 4.88
N ASP A 589 42.51 -17.58 6.04
CA ASP A 589 43.56 -16.88 6.82
C ASP A 589 44.52 -15.92 6.07
N TYR A 590 44.06 -14.73 5.68
CA TYR A 590 44.95 -13.74 5.06
C TYR A 590 44.48 -12.30 5.26
N ASP A 591 44.73 -11.81 6.46
CA ASP A 591 44.27 -10.53 6.94
C ASP A 591 45.23 -9.42 6.57
N THR A 592 44.66 -8.24 6.34
CA THR A 592 45.36 -7.05 5.91
C THR A 592 45.13 -5.89 6.86
N LEU A 593 46.19 -5.47 7.55
CA LEU A 593 46.21 -4.19 8.25
C LEU A 593 46.74 -3.08 7.32
N ASP A 594 45.83 -2.22 6.83
CA ASP A 594 46.18 -1.07 5.98
C ASP A 594 46.33 0.23 6.79
N LEU A 595 47.57 0.57 7.11
CA LEU A 595 47.94 1.76 7.90
C LEU A 595 48.02 3.05 7.08
N THR A 596 47.55 3.06 5.84
CA THR A 596 47.80 4.18 4.91
C THR A 596 46.96 5.42 5.18
N GLY A 597 45.90 5.28 5.98
CA GLY A 597 45.03 6.35 6.46
C GLY A 597 45.27 6.81 7.90
N SER A 598 46.19 6.18 8.65
CA SER A 598 46.42 6.48 10.08
C SER A 598 46.75 7.97 10.32
N GLU A 599 46.00 8.62 11.22
CA GLU A 599 46.09 10.07 11.51
C GLU A 599 47.49 10.46 11.99
N SER A 600 48.08 9.66 12.88
CA SER A 600 49.39 9.92 13.48
C SER A 600 50.57 9.54 12.58
N GLY A 601 50.31 8.77 11.52
CA GLY A 601 51.28 8.33 10.52
C GLY A 601 52.35 7.38 11.06
N VAL A 602 52.66 6.34 10.29
CA VAL A 602 53.60 5.28 10.72
C VAL A 602 55.06 5.78 10.75
N ASP A 603 55.76 5.59 11.89
CA ASP A 603 57.22 5.74 12.04
C ASP A 603 57.94 4.44 11.67
N ARG A 604 57.57 3.33 12.32
CA ARG A 604 58.12 1.99 12.06
C ARG A 604 57.18 0.89 12.55
N ILE A 605 57.38 -0.32 12.05
CA ILE A 605 56.70 -1.54 12.52
C ILE A 605 57.75 -2.48 13.12
N GLU A 606 57.47 -3.04 14.30
CA GLU A 606 58.27 -4.07 14.96
C GLU A 606 57.47 -5.37 15.04
N TYR A 607 57.84 -6.36 14.25
CA TYR A 607 57.24 -7.69 14.32
C TYR A 607 57.74 -8.46 15.54
N THR A 608 56.82 -9.06 16.29
CA THR A 608 57.08 -9.78 17.54
C THR A 608 57.05 -11.29 17.42
N SER A 609 56.50 -11.82 16.34
CA SER A 609 56.50 -13.25 15.98
C SER A 609 57.52 -13.57 14.87
N ASP A 610 57.81 -14.87 14.67
CA ASP A 610 58.80 -15.33 13.68
C ASP A 610 58.23 -15.38 12.25
N ASP A 611 56.93 -15.69 12.10
CA ASP A 611 56.12 -15.63 10.88
C ASP A 611 55.85 -14.19 10.42
N ARG A 612 55.89 -13.22 11.37
CA ARG A 612 55.60 -11.79 11.20
C ARG A 612 54.11 -11.46 11.10
N GLU A 613 53.28 -12.30 11.69
CA GLU A 613 51.85 -12.06 11.84
C GLU A 613 51.52 -11.22 13.09
N ASP A 614 52.43 -11.15 14.07
CA ASP A 614 52.28 -10.27 15.25
C ASP A 614 53.23 -9.07 15.20
N GLY A 615 52.80 -7.93 15.73
CA GLY A 615 53.69 -6.81 15.92
C GLY A 615 53.14 -5.60 16.65
N ILE A 616 54.01 -4.58 16.69
CA ILE A 616 53.73 -3.27 17.26
C ILE A 616 54.03 -2.22 16.19
N VAL A 617 53.04 -1.41 15.86
CA VAL A 617 53.22 -0.22 15.03
C VAL A 617 53.59 0.93 15.95
N TYR A 618 54.63 1.67 15.58
CA TYR A 618 55.01 2.92 16.24
C TYR A 618 54.63 4.08 15.32
N PHE A 619 53.86 5.03 15.85
CA PHE A 619 53.46 6.23 15.13
C PHE A 619 54.42 7.40 15.38
N LYS A 620 54.34 8.44 14.55
CA LYS A 620 55.26 9.60 14.60
C LYS A 620 55.03 10.53 15.80
N ASP A 621 53.82 10.51 16.35
CA ASP A 621 53.44 11.20 17.59
C ASP A 621 54.03 10.52 18.84
N GLY A 622 54.52 9.28 18.72
CA GLY A 622 55.12 8.48 19.78
C GLY A 622 54.18 7.44 20.40
N THR A 623 52.94 7.34 19.94
CA THR A 623 51.98 6.31 20.36
C THR A 623 52.22 4.99 19.62
N THR A 624 51.51 3.93 20.02
CA THR A 624 51.65 2.59 19.45
C THR A 624 50.33 1.85 19.40
N MET A 625 50.08 1.10 18.33
CA MET A 625 49.05 0.05 18.27
C MET A 625 49.71 -1.34 18.23
N ARG A 626 48.93 -2.37 18.58
CA ARG A 626 49.32 -3.78 18.48
C ARG A 626 48.49 -4.46 17.40
N PHE A 627 49.11 -5.42 16.71
CA PHE A 627 48.38 -6.36 15.88
C PHE A 627 48.85 -7.79 16.16
N GLU A 628 47.92 -8.73 16.06
CA GLU A 628 48.10 -10.16 16.28
C GLU A 628 47.43 -10.90 15.11
N GLU A 629 48.06 -11.97 14.61
CA GLU A 629 47.55 -12.77 13.47
C GLU A 629 47.19 -11.93 12.22
N ILE A 630 48.13 -11.13 11.68
CA ILE A 630 47.94 -10.35 10.43
C ILE A 630 49.04 -10.66 9.40
N GLU A 631 48.70 -11.30 8.29
CA GLU A 631 49.66 -11.75 7.26
C GLU A 631 50.21 -10.59 6.42
N ASN A 632 49.43 -9.53 6.24
CA ASN A 632 49.76 -8.44 5.32
C ASN A 632 49.56 -7.04 5.93
N VAL A 633 50.62 -6.49 6.52
CA VAL A 633 50.63 -5.08 6.96
C VAL A 633 51.09 -4.15 5.82
N VAL A 634 50.26 -3.17 5.45
CA VAL A 634 50.53 -2.21 4.34
C VAL A 634 50.95 -0.83 4.89
N PRO A 635 52.26 -0.52 4.99
CA PRO A 635 52.77 0.83 5.16
C PRO A 635 52.99 1.52 3.78
N CYS A 636 52.59 2.78 3.64
CA CYS A 636 52.18 3.40 2.36
C CYS A 636 53.26 3.63 1.24
N PHE A 637 53.04 3.04 0.03
CA PHE A 637 53.47 3.32 -1.39
C PHE A 637 53.40 1.99 -2.21
N THR A 638 52.82 1.84 -3.45
CA THR A 638 52.61 0.48 -4.09
C THR A 638 53.87 -0.39 -4.09
N PRO A 639 53.91 -1.42 -3.24
CA PRO A 639 55.13 -2.17 -2.99
C PRO A 639 55.60 -2.96 -4.23
N GLY A 640 56.92 -3.11 -4.36
CA GLY A 640 57.50 -4.04 -5.35
C GLY A 640 58.07 -3.42 -6.62
N THR A 641 57.85 -2.13 -6.91
CA THR A 641 58.50 -1.48 -8.06
C THR A 641 59.95 -1.17 -7.72
N VAL A 642 60.89 -1.60 -8.56
CA VAL A 642 62.31 -1.35 -8.32
C VAL A 642 62.85 -0.19 -9.16
N ILE A 643 63.58 0.70 -8.50
CA ILE A 643 64.25 1.87 -9.06
C ILE A 643 65.76 1.64 -9.06
N ALA A 644 66.41 1.93 -10.18
CA ALA A 644 67.86 1.76 -10.29
C ALA A 644 68.62 2.81 -9.49
N THR A 645 69.43 2.37 -8.52
CA THR A 645 70.34 3.22 -7.76
C THR A 645 71.80 2.87 -8.08
N PRO A 646 72.78 3.73 -7.76
CA PRO A 646 74.21 3.43 -7.93
C PRO A 646 74.70 2.19 -7.18
N ARG A 647 73.91 1.67 -6.23
CA ARG A 647 74.21 0.48 -5.41
C ARG A 647 73.43 -0.76 -5.83
N GLY A 648 72.58 -0.67 -6.85
CA GLY A 648 71.66 -1.72 -7.27
C GLY A 648 70.22 -1.22 -7.35
N GLU A 649 69.34 -2.06 -7.86
CA GLU A 649 67.90 -1.83 -7.82
C GLU A 649 67.42 -1.81 -6.36
N ARG A 650 66.63 -0.80 -5.99
CA ARG A 650 65.96 -0.71 -4.68
C ARG A 650 64.47 -0.53 -4.89
N LEU A 651 63.69 -1.03 -3.95
CA LEU A 651 62.25 -0.83 -3.94
C LEU A 651 61.92 0.66 -3.81
N VAL A 652 60.90 1.10 -4.53
CA VAL A 652 60.51 2.51 -4.64
C VAL A 652 59.97 3.04 -3.32
N GLU A 653 59.32 2.19 -2.53
CA GLU A 653 58.82 2.44 -1.18
C GLU A 653 59.96 2.63 -0.14
N GLU A 654 61.17 2.16 -0.45
CA GLU A 654 62.33 2.36 0.42
C GLU A 654 63.12 3.64 0.13
N LEU A 655 62.71 4.41 -0.89
CA LEU A 655 63.40 5.63 -1.31
C LEU A 655 63.02 6.80 -0.42
N ARG A 656 64.02 7.57 0.01
CA ARG A 656 63.83 8.77 0.85
C ARG A 656 64.44 10.00 0.18
N GLU A 657 64.03 11.19 0.62
CA GLU A 657 64.77 12.41 0.29
C GLU A 657 66.26 12.25 0.64
N GLY A 658 67.13 12.66 -0.28
CA GLY A 658 68.57 12.44 -0.17
C GLY A 658 69.08 11.14 -0.82
N ASP A 659 68.21 10.18 -1.15
CA ASP A 659 68.62 8.99 -1.87
C ASP A 659 69.06 9.33 -3.30
N ARG A 660 70.11 8.63 -3.77
CA ARG A 660 70.70 8.87 -5.08
C ARG A 660 70.21 7.85 -6.10
N ILE A 661 69.60 8.34 -7.16
CA ILE A 661 68.98 7.55 -8.23
C ILE A 661 69.74 7.71 -9.54
N ILE A 662 69.81 6.63 -10.32
CA ILE A 662 70.34 6.67 -11.68
C ILE A 662 69.27 7.25 -12.60
N THR A 663 69.59 8.39 -13.19
CA THR A 663 68.76 9.06 -14.19
C THR A 663 69.42 8.99 -15.56
N ARG A 664 68.61 9.09 -16.61
CA ARG A 664 69.07 9.05 -17.99
C ARG A 664 69.73 10.36 -18.43
N ASP A 665 69.24 11.47 -17.90
CA ASP A 665 69.50 12.80 -18.48
C ASP A 665 70.65 13.52 -17.78
N ASN A 666 70.71 13.46 -16.45
CA ASN A 666 71.76 14.15 -15.69
C ASN A 666 72.58 13.22 -14.77
N GLY A 667 72.62 11.92 -15.08
CA GLY A 667 73.42 10.94 -14.35
C GLY A 667 72.85 10.61 -12.99
N ILE A 668 73.65 10.60 -11.93
CA ILE A 668 73.15 10.25 -10.58
C ILE A 668 72.59 11.52 -9.93
N GLN A 669 71.30 11.52 -9.63
CA GLN A 669 70.59 12.64 -9.01
C GLN A 669 70.07 12.27 -7.64
N GLU A 670 69.87 13.28 -6.80
CA GLU A 670 69.41 13.14 -5.41
C GLU A 670 67.93 13.48 -5.32
N ILE A 671 67.14 12.61 -4.69
CA ILE A 671 65.71 12.85 -4.47
C ILE A 671 65.55 14.06 -3.54
N ARG A 672 64.68 14.99 -3.93
CA ARG A 672 64.37 16.22 -3.18
C ARG A 672 63.02 16.20 -2.50
N TRP A 673 62.14 15.32 -2.96
CA TRP A 673 60.81 15.18 -2.41
C TRP A 673 60.27 13.81 -2.75
N VAL A 674 59.44 13.29 -1.86
CA VAL A 674 58.72 12.04 -1.99
C VAL A 674 57.30 12.27 -1.46
N GLY A 675 56.26 11.91 -2.22
CA GLY A 675 54.86 12.13 -1.83
C GLY A 675 53.94 11.01 -2.28
N HIS A 676 52.97 10.73 -1.42
CA HIS A 676 52.14 9.52 -1.38
C HIS A 676 50.66 9.87 -1.50
N LYS A 677 49.94 9.17 -2.38
CA LYS A 677 48.49 9.33 -2.53
C LYS A 677 47.80 8.00 -2.81
N GLN A 678 46.88 7.66 -1.92
CA GLN A 678 45.94 6.54 -2.01
C GLN A 678 44.76 6.91 -2.91
N VAL A 679 44.30 5.96 -3.72
CA VAL A 679 43.04 6.05 -4.47
C VAL A 679 42.29 4.72 -4.30
N GLY A 680 41.08 4.79 -3.76
CA GLY A 680 40.23 3.63 -3.42
C GLY A 680 39.02 3.44 -4.34
N PRO A 681 38.13 2.46 -4.04
CA PRO A 681 37.01 2.05 -4.90
C PRO A 681 36.02 3.19 -5.16
N LYS A 682 35.58 3.90 -4.10
CA LYS A 682 34.69 5.08 -4.19
C LYS A 682 35.28 6.18 -5.09
N GLN A 683 36.60 6.38 -5.07
CA GLN A 683 37.30 7.32 -5.96
C GLN A 683 37.51 6.77 -7.38
N PHE A 684 37.63 5.47 -7.60
CA PHE A 684 37.68 4.88 -8.95
C PHE A 684 36.33 4.91 -9.66
N LEU A 685 35.23 4.87 -8.89
CA LEU A 685 33.86 5.04 -9.41
C LEU A 685 33.58 6.49 -9.80
N THR A 686 33.96 7.45 -8.95
CA THR A 686 33.73 8.89 -9.18
C THR A 686 34.76 9.52 -10.12
N SER A 687 36.00 9.00 -10.15
CA SER A 687 37.11 9.46 -10.99
C SER A 687 37.79 8.31 -11.78
N PRO A 688 37.13 7.75 -12.82
CA PRO A 688 37.64 6.59 -13.59
C PRO A 688 38.97 6.84 -14.31
N HIS A 689 39.36 8.09 -14.47
CA HIS A 689 40.62 8.50 -15.09
C HIS A 689 41.85 8.25 -14.20
N LEU A 690 41.65 7.82 -12.95
CA LEU A 690 42.69 7.44 -11.98
C LEU A 690 42.99 5.93 -11.94
N LYS A 691 42.23 5.09 -12.67
CA LYS A 691 42.42 3.62 -12.66
C LYS A 691 43.80 3.20 -13.18
N PRO A 692 44.56 2.34 -12.47
CA PRO A 692 45.93 2.03 -12.86
C PRO A 692 46.05 1.29 -14.21
N VAL A 693 47.20 1.47 -14.86
CA VAL A 693 47.55 0.82 -16.13
C VAL A 693 48.67 -0.18 -15.91
N MET A 694 48.39 -1.44 -16.25
CA MET A 694 49.41 -2.49 -16.31
C MET A 694 50.10 -2.48 -17.66
N ILE A 695 51.43 -2.44 -17.64
CA ILE A 695 52.30 -2.62 -18.80
C ILE A 695 53.12 -3.89 -18.55
N ARG A 696 52.81 -4.96 -19.28
CA ARG A 696 53.51 -6.24 -19.15
C ARG A 696 54.94 -6.17 -19.69
N ALA A 697 55.80 -7.05 -19.20
CA ALA A 697 57.17 -7.19 -19.64
C ALA A 697 57.25 -7.33 -21.17
N GLY A 698 58.11 -6.53 -21.80
CA GLY A 698 58.29 -6.48 -23.26
C GLY A 698 57.24 -5.71 -24.05
N ALA A 699 56.17 -5.20 -23.43
CA ALA A 699 55.06 -4.54 -24.13
C ALA A 699 55.40 -3.18 -24.75
N LEU A 700 56.45 -2.50 -24.30
CA LEU A 700 56.91 -1.21 -24.86
C LEU A 700 57.89 -1.40 -26.04
N GLY A 701 58.21 -2.64 -26.40
CA GLY A 701 59.15 -3.00 -27.46
C GLY A 701 60.60 -3.12 -26.97
N ASN A 702 61.45 -3.78 -27.78
CA ASN A 702 62.86 -4.07 -27.48
C ASN A 702 63.11 -4.79 -26.12
N GLY A 703 62.12 -5.55 -25.63
CA GLY A 703 62.20 -6.27 -24.35
C GLY A 703 61.89 -5.40 -23.13
N LEU A 704 61.32 -4.21 -23.30
CA LEU A 704 60.95 -3.30 -22.22
C LEU A 704 59.43 -3.27 -21.95
N PRO A 705 58.96 -3.03 -20.70
CA PRO A 705 59.76 -3.08 -19.48
C PRO A 705 60.33 -4.49 -19.25
N GLU A 706 61.38 -4.61 -18.45
CA GLU A 706 62.00 -5.92 -18.18
C GLU A 706 61.14 -6.77 -17.22
N ARG A 707 60.28 -6.11 -16.44
CA ARG A 707 59.28 -6.71 -15.55
C ARG A 707 57.94 -6.01 -15.76
N ASP A 708 56.85 -6.66 -15.36
CA ASP A 708 55.54 -6.02 -15.35
C ASP A 708 55.59 -4.76 -14.47
N MET A 709 54.86 -3.73 -14.88
CA MET A 709 54.79 -2.49 -14.13
C MET A 709 53.34 -1.99 -14.06
N MET A 710 52.96 -1.54 -12.87
CA MET A 710 51.71 -0.86 -12.59
C MET A 710 51.99 0.63 -12.46
N VAL A 711 51.30 1.45 -13.23
CA VAL A 711 51.52 2.90 -13.25
C VAL A 711 50.22 3.67 -13.35
N SER A 712 50.24 4.94 -12.97
CA SER A 712 49.06 5.80 -13.18
C SER A 712 48.78 5.99 -14.68
N PRO A 713 47.52 6.23 -15.07
CA PRO A 713 47.14 6.54 -16.45
C PRO A 713 47.98 7.61 -17.14
N ASN A 714 48.40 8.60 -16.36
CA ASN A 714 49.17 9.73 -16.86
C ASN A 714 50.68 9.55 -16.74
N HIS A 715 51.14 8.47 -16.10
CA HIS A 715 52.56 8.15 -16.01
C HIS A 715 53.16 8.01 -17.40
N ARG A 716 54.31 8.64 -17.62
CA ARG A 716 54.93 8.70 -18.93
C ARG A 716 56.11 7.75 -19.01
N VAL A 717 56.04 6.88 -20.00
CA VAL A 717 57.09 5.94 -20.33
C VAL A 717 57.84 6.42 -21.57
N LEU A 718 59.17 6.24 -21.56
CA LEU A 718 60.03 6.60 -22.66
C LEU A 718 60.00 5.49 -23.70
N LEU A 719 59.56 5.84 -24.92
CA LEU A 719 59.59 4.98 -26.08
C LEU A 719 60.74 5.39 -26.98
N SER A 720 61.62 4.45 -27.30
CA SER A 720 62.82 4.71 -28.11
C SER A 720 62.92 3.72 -29.27
N GLY A 721 63.41 4.17 -30.42
CA GLY A 721 63.69 3.29 -31.57
C GLY A 721 63.37 3.91 -32.93
N GLU A 722 63.56 3.11 -33.99
CA GLU A 722 63.41 3.57 -35.39
C GLU A 722 62.04 4.19 -35.69
N ARG A 723 60.98 3.75 -35.00
CA ARG A 723 59.63 4.32 -35.13
C ARG A 723 59.49 5.73 -34.58
N ALA A 724 60.14 6.03 -33.44
CA ALA A 724 60.13 7.38 -32.88
C ALA A 724 60.77 8.34 -33.88
N GLN A 725 61.92 7.93 -34.43
CA GLN A 725 62.68 8.74 -35.37
C GLN A 725 61.97 8.91 -36.71
N LEU A 726 61.27 7.87 -37.18
CA LEU A 726 60.53 7.89 -38.45
C LEU A 726 59.26 8.74 -38.38
N TYR A 727 58.50 8.67 -37.28
CA TYR A 727 57.20 9.35 -37.16
C TYR A 727 57.26 10.73 -36.51
N PHE A 728 58.23 10.98 -35.63
CA PHE A 728 58.27 12.20 -34.81
C PHE A 728 59.55 13.02 -34.96
N GLU A 729 60.49 12.56 -35.80
CA GLU A 729 61.82 13.14 -36.04
C GLU A 729 62.73 13.19 -34.79
N ASP A 730 62.34 12.51 -33.72
CA ASP A 730 63.09 12.37 -32.46
C ASP A 730 63.44 10.90 -32.19
N SER A 731 64.64 10.61 -31.68
CA SER A 731 65.05 9.24 -31.37
C SER A 731 64.34 8.63 -30.15
N GLU A 732 63.76 9.48 -29.29
CA GLU A 732 63.09 9.12 -28.05
C GLU A 732 61.89 10.04 -27.84
N VAL A 733 60.76 9.47 -27.45
CA VAL A 733 59.50 10.18 -27.23
C VAL A 733 58.82 9.67 -25.97
N LEU A 734 58.10 10.55 -25.27
CA LEU A 734 57.35 10.17 -24.07
C LEU A 734 55.89 9.91 -24.42
N ALA A 735 55.33 8.83 -23.90
CA ALA A 735 53.92 8.50 -24.03
C ALA A 735 53.29 8.23 -22.67
N ALA A 736 52.14 8.83 -22.40
CA ALA A 736 51.35 8.52 -21.21
C ALA A 736 50.78 7.08 -21.30
N ALA A 737 50.75 6.34 -20.20
CA ALA A 737 50.30 4.96 -20.15
C ALA A 737 48.87 4.79 -20.72
N LYS A 738 47.96 5.72 -20.43
CA LYS A 738 46.58 5.72 -20.95
C LYS A 738 46.48 5.83 -22.47
N HIS A 739 47.48 6.43 -23.12
CA HIS A 739 47.54 6.51 -24.58
C HIS A 739 47.99 5.20 -25.22
N LEU A 740 48.60 4.30 -24.45
CA LEU A 740 49.08 2.99 -24.86
C LEU A 740 48.07 1.86 -24.58
N ILE A 741 47.00 2.14 -23.82
CA ILE A 741 45.92 1.17 -23.56
C ILE A 741 45.32 0.68 -24.88
N GLY A 742 45.22 -0.64 -25.00
CA GLY A 742 44.74 -1.36 -26.17
C GLY A 742 45.86 -1.89 -27.07
N SER A 743 47.12 -1.54 -26.81
CA SER A 743 48.27 -2.22 -27.39
C SER A 743 48.53 -3.56 -26.68
N LYS A 744 49.15 -4.51 -27.38
CA LYS A 744 49.35 -5.87 -26.85
C LYS A 744 50.16 -5.84 -25.54
N GLY A 745 49.55 -6.31 -24.45
CA GLY A 745 50.17 -6.38 -23.13
C GLY A 745 50.03 -5.11 -22.28
N ILE A 746 49.25 -4.11 -22.72
CA ILE A 746 49.00 -2.86 -21.99
C ILE A 746 47.49 -2.65 -21.80
N HIS A 747 47.02 -2.65 -20.56
CA HIS A 747 45.60 -2.57 -20.21
C HIS A 747 45.38 -1.83 -18.89
N SER A 748 44.20 -1.22 -18.74
CA SER A 748 43.72 -0.76 -17.43
C SER A 748 43.45 -1.98 -16.55
N VAL A 749 43.68 -1.88 -15.26
CA VAL A 749 43.38 -2.94 -14.28
C VAL A 749 42.40 -2.39 -13.26
N ASP A 750 41.38 -3.19 -12.95
CA ASP A 750 40.49 -2.93 -11.84
C ASP A 750 41.12 -3.53 -10.57
N VAL A 751 41.37 -2.66 -9.60
CA VAL A 751 41.97 -3.01 -8.31
C VAL A 751 41.14 -2.33 -7.23
N PRO A 752 40.97 -2.96 -6.05
CA PRO A 752 40.21 -2.34 -4.95
C PRO A 752 40.85 -1.02 -4.52
N ARG A 753 42.18 -0.96 -4.40
CA ARG A 753 42.94 0.27 -4.11
C ARG A 753 44.27 0.32 -4.85
N THR A 754 44.81 1.51 -5.08
CA THR A 754 46.19 1.70 -5.55
C THR A 754 46.83 2.92 -4.92
N SER A 755 48.08 2.74 -4.48
CA SER A 755 48.94 3.77 -3.92
C SER A 755 49.90 4.34 -4.97
N TYR A 756 49.76 5.61 -5.34
CA TYR A 756 50.65 6.25 -6.30
C TYR A 756 51.87 6.87 -5.64
N ILE A 757 53.04 6.47 -6.17
CA ILE A 757 54.34 6.88 -5.68
C ILE A 757 55.01 7.91 -6.57
N HIS A 758 55.26 9.10 -6.03
CA HIS A 758 56.00 10.13 -6.74
C HIS A 758 57.20 10.62 -5.95
N PHE A 759 58.30 10.81 -6.66
CA PHE A 759 59.48 11.47 -6.12
C PHE A 759 60.03 12.46 -7.16
N MET A 760 60.63 13.54 -6.67
CA MET A 760 61.15 14.64 -7.49
C MET A 760 62.66 14.78 -7.30
N PHE A 761 63.30 15.36 -8.32
CA PHE A 761 64.68 15.82 -8.27
C PHE A 761 64.73 17.34 -8.43
N ASP A 762 65.93 17.93 -8.28
CA ASP A 762 66.19 19.35 -8.55
C ASP A 762 65.80 19.77 -9.97
N ARG A 763 65.72 18.82 -10.91
CA ARG A 763 65.38 19.01 -12.33
C ARG A 763 64.50 17.86 -12.81
N HIS A 764 63.92 18.04 -13.98
CA HIS A 764 63.24 16.96 -14.70
C HIS A 764 64.21 15.85 -15.05
N GLU A 765 63.89 14.62 -14.64
CA GLU A 765 64.71 13.44 -14.89
C GLU A 765 63.87 12.27 -15.43
N VAL A 766 64.50 11.41 -16.23
CA VAL A 766 63.96 10.10 -16.58
C VAL A 766 64.69 9.03 -15.78
N VAL A 767 63.94 8.24 -15.03
CA VAL A 767 64.42 7.21 -14.11
C VAL A 767 64.21 5.82 -14.67
N LEU A 768 65.09 4.89 -14.31
CA LEU A 768 64.95 3.49 -14.69
C LEU A 768 64.10 2.78 -13.63
N SER A 769 62.91 2.33 -14.02
CA SER A 769 61.91 1.68 -13.18
C SER A 769 61.47 0.36 -13.80
N ASN A 770 61.62 -0.76 -13.09
CA ASN A 770 61.32 -2.12 -13.60
C ASN A 770 61.95 -2.40 -14.99
N GLY A 771 63.15 -1.87 -15.23
CA GLY A 771 63.89 -1.99 -16.48
C GLY A 771 63.44 -1.06 -17.61
N ALA A 772 62.34 -0.31 -17.48
CA ALA A 772 61.94 0.72 -18.45
C ALA A 772 62.30 2.14 -17.97
N TRP A 773 62.60 3.01 -18.92
CA TRP A 773 62.86 4.43 -18.64
C TRP A 773 61.53 5.17 -18.53
N THR A 774 61.27 5.80 -17.39
CA THR A 774 60.01 6.50 -17.10
C THR A 774 60.27 7.87 -16.50
N GLU A 775 59.32 8.78 -16.68
CA GLU A 775 59.46 10.17 -16.27
C GLU A 775 59.31 10.31 -14.74
N SER A 776 60.23 11.04 -14.08
CA SER A 776 60.04 11.50 -12.70
C SER A 776 59.09 12.70 -12.64
N PHE A 777 58.41 12.88 -11.52
CA PHE A 777 57.43 13.94 -11.35
C PHE A 777 58.10 15.33 -11.32
N GLN A 778 57.59 16.31 -12.07
CA GLN A 778 58.03 17.71 -11.99
C GLN A 778 56.93 18.74 -12.35
N PRO A 779 56.62 19.71 -11.47
CA PRO A 779 55.53 20.67 -11.64
C PRO A 779 55.92 21.95 -12.44
N GLY A 780 56.71 21.81 -13.50
CA GLY A 780 57.22 22.95 -14.29
C GLY A 780 56.24 23.60 -15.28
N ASP A 781 56.34 24.92 -15.45
CA ASP A 781 55.44 25.82 -16.20
C ASP A 781 55.22 25.49 -17.70
N HIS A 782 56.08 24.68 -18.33
CA HIS A 782 55.88 24.19 -19.71
C HIS A 782 55.15 22.85 -19.81
N THR A 783 55.02 22.11 -18.72
CA THR A 783 54.17 20.92 -18.61
C THR A 783 52.70 21.37 -18.53
N LEU A 784 52.42 22.49 -17.83
CA LEU A 784 51.07 23.03 -17.61
C LEU A 784 50.42 23.77 -18.81
N LYS A 785 51.18 24.11 -19.86
CA LYS A 785 50.65 24.73 -21.10
C LYS A 785 50.45 23.74 -22.27
N GLY A 786 50.98 22.53 -22.17
CA GLY A 786 50.76 21.45 -23.14
C GLY A 786 49.77 20.38 -22.68
N ILE A 787 49.24 20.53 -21.46
CA ILE A 787 48.39 19.60 -20.74
C ILE A 787 46.95 20.14 -20.70
N GLY A 788 45.97 19.27 -20.99
CA GLY A 788 44.53 19.60 -20.87
C GLY A 788 44.14 19.86 -19.41
N ALA A 789 43.05 20.60 -19.18
CA ALA A 789 42.58 20.97 -17.83
C ALA A 789 42.51 19.77 -16.87
N GLU A 790 41.94 18.65 -17.35
CA GLU A 790 41.80 17.38 -16.61
C GLU A 790 43.10 16.86 -15.97
N GLN A 791 44.24 16.94 -16.65
CA GLN A 791 45.53 16.42 -16.15
C GLN A 791 46.19 17.32 -15.11
N ARG A 792 45.84 18.62 -15.09
CA ARG A 792 46.33 19.58 -14.10
C ARG A 792 45.49 19.46 -12.81
N ASP A 793 44.20 19.24 -12.98
CA ASP A 793 43.25 19.09 -11.88
C ASP A 793 43.53 17.77 -11.14
N GLU A 794 43.79 16.67 -11.86
CA GLU A 794 44.23 15.39 -11.29
C GLU A 794 45.47 15.51 -10.39
N ILE A 795 46.48 16.29 -10.80
CA ILE A 795 47.72 16.47 -10.01
C ILE A 795 47.45 17.28 -8.72
N PHE A 796 46.60 18.30 -8.80
CA PHE A 796 46.24 19.12 -7.64
C PHE A 796 45.20 18.44 -6.73
N GLU A 797 44.46 17.47 -7.25
CA GLU A 797 43.54 16.60 -6.54
C GLU A 797 44.31 15.49 -5.80
N LEU A 798 45.41 15.00 -6.40
CA LEU A 798 46.31 14.05 -5.76
C LEU A 798 47.25 14.71 -4.73
N PHE A 799 47.74 15.94 -4.99
CA PHE A 799 48.71 16.65 -4.13
C PHE A 799 48.35 18.16 -3.98
N PRO A 800 47.38 18.50 -3.11
CA PRO A 800 46.86 19.87 -2.95
C PRO A 800 47.90 20.90 -2.51
N GLU A 801 48.94 20.48 -1.78
CA GLU A 801 50.04 21.28 -1.26
C GLU A 801 50.90 21.93 -2.37
N LEU A 802 50.87 21.37 -3.58
CA LEU A 802 51.53 21.93 -4.76
C LEU A 802 50.86 23.22 -5.29
N LYS A 803 49.72 23.64 -4.71
CA LYS A 803 49.06 24.93 -4.99
C LYS A 803 49.82 26.13 -4.40
N ALA A 804 50.68 25.93 -3.39
CA ALA A 804 51.40 27.00 -2.70
C ALA A 804 52.71 27.37 -3.42
N ARG A 805 52.96 28.68 -3.53
CA ARG A 805 53.75 29.30 -4.60
C ARG A 805 55.20 29.55 -4.21
N GLU A 806 56.11 28.66 -4.59
CA GLU A 806 57.53 29.01 -4.85
C GLU A 806 58.29 28.10 -5.85
N GLY A 807 57.63 27.10 -6.46
CA GLY A 807 58.28 26.12 -7.37
C GLY A 807 58.05 26.30 -8.88
N ILE A 808 57.39 27.38 -9.33
CA ILE A 808 56.84 27.44 -10.71
C ILE A 808 57.81 28.01 -11.76
N ASP A 809 58.86 28.76 -11.39
CA ASP A 809 59.50 29.68 -12.35
C ASP A 809 60.76 29.20 -13.11
N ASN A 810 61.14 27.90 -13.15
CA ASN A 810 62.44 27.54 -13.78
C ASN A 810 62.59 26.26 -14.64
N TYR A 811 61.51 25.59 -15.09
CA TYR A 811 61.69 24.27 -15.74
C TYR A 811 61.23 24.19 -17.21
N ARG A 812 62.16 23.75 -18.09
CA ARG A 812 61.91 23.38 -19.50
C ARG A 812 61.95 21.85 -19.63
N SER A 813 60.88 21.23 -20.14
CA SER A 813 60.90 19.81 -20.53
C SER A 813 61.80 19.60 -21.75
N ALA A 814 62.61 18.53 -21.73
CA ALA A 814 63.64 18.24 -22.72
C ALA A 814 63.19 17.36 -23.89
N ARG A 815 62.00 16.72 -23.84
CA ARG A 815 61.55 15.74 -24.85
C ARG A 815 60.09 15.95 -25.27
N LYS A 816 59.76 15.56 -26.50
CA LYS A 816 58.42 15.67 -27.09
C LYS A 816 57.49 14.59 -26.50
N ALA A 817 56.35 15.02 -25.97
CA ALA A 817 55.29 14.13 -25.45
C ALA A 817 54.22 13.88 -26.53
N LEU A 818 53.81 12.62 -26.69
CA LEU A 818 52.88 12.18 -27.74
C LEU A 818 51.41 12.27 -27.32
N LYS A 819 50.55 12.69 -28.25
CA LYS A 819 49.08 12.59 -28.12
C LYS A 819 48.60 11.15 -28.35
N ARG A 820 47.37 10.82 -27.93
CA ARG A 820 46.79 9.46 -28.01
C ARG A 820 46.97 8.76 -29.37
N HIS A 821 46.69 9.47 -30.47
CA HIS A 821 46.81 8.88 -31.82
C HIS A 821 48.27 8.72 -32.28
N GLU A 822 49.19 9.52 -31.73
CA GLU A 822 50.63 9.47 -32.00
C GLU A 822 51.29 8.34 -31.22
N ALA A 823 50.94 8.18 -29.93
CA ALA A 823 51.46 7.12 -29.06
C ALA A 823 51.13 5.71 -29.59
N ARG A 824 49.95 5.53 -30.21
CA ARG A 824 49.56 4.26 -30.83
C ARG A 824 50.40 3.84 -32.04
N LEU A 825 51.14 4.76 -32.66
CA LEU A 825 52.07 4.42 -33.75
C LEU A 825 53.35 3.75 -33.23
N MET A 826 53.60 3.83 -31.92
CA MET A 826 54.83 3.34 -31.29
C MET A 826 54.75 1.88 -30.84
N VAL A 827 53.55 1.40 -30.51
CA VAL A 827 53.34 0.07 -29.91
C VAL A 827 52.33 -0.72 -30.76
N ILE A 828 52.72 -1.90 -31.24
CA ILE A 828 51.83 -2.81 -32.00
C ILE A 828 51.32 -3.92 -31.09
#